data_AF-A0AAV3PJY7-F1
#
_entry.id   AF-A0AAV3PJY7-F1
#
_cell.length_a   1.000
_cell.length_b   1.000
_cell.length_c   1.000
_cell.angle_alpha   90.00
_cell.angle_beta   90.00
_cell.angle_gamma   90.00
#
_symmetry.space_group_name_H-M   'P 1'
#
loop_
_entity.id
_entity.type
_entity.pdbx_description
1 polymer ?
#
loop_
_entity_poly.entity_id
_entity_poly.type
_entity_poly.pdbx_seq_one_letter_code
_entity_poly.pdbx_strand_id
1 'polypeptide(L)'
;MRMESSEEEDDFPTIESVTPQSKIDTIFQSHTEKGIRKICFELLDLKDAVDNLCGNTRSKYLAFLRLSEEVVETEHEMTELRKHISSQGLLIQDLMSGVCRELDEWTQANGDTGEDHDGSQSGEIDELFPSEVEDKKALFLEHIDVLLVEHKMEEAIDALESEERNNADLKISAGNSSAEPSTYKSALLKRRAMLENQLIEMIQQPSVSVIEIKKALLSLVKLGKGSTAHQLLLKSYGSRLQRSIEAFLPLCPCYPETYPATLSNLVFSSISLTAKESGLMFGDNPVFGDKVVQWAEWEIESFVKLVKEHAPSSETTSALRAASVCVQASLNHSSALEPQGLKLSKLLLVLLRPYLEEVLELNFRRARKTILDFDGSDRNMPLSPRFASPLSTFARSSDSLLVSSGMRFIHTVKDIVEQLTHLTIVNFGGNILTRISQLFDKYVDVLIKALPGPTEDDNLAELKESAPFRAETDSEQLALLGTAFTIAEELLPMVASRLWNILNETKEAGNSLTETISPPGNTNLELKDWRRLLQHSLDKLRDHFCRQYVVTFIYSRDGNTRLEAQIYLDDKGEDLISSSDPLPSLPFQALFGKLQQLVTVAGDVLLGREKIQKVLLARLTETVVMWLSEEEEFWSFLEDKAAPLQARGLQQVNNV
;
A
#
# COMPACT_ATOMS: atom_id res chain seq x y z
N MET A 1 38.73 38.98 -68.78
CA MET A 1 37.74 39.35 -69.82
C MET A 1 36.39 39.34 -69.13
N ARG A 2 35.64 40.43 -69.25
CA ARG A 2 34.41 40.73 -68.49
C ARG A 2 33.19 40.25 -69.28
N MET A 3 32.21 39.70 -68.56
CA MET A 3 30.75 39.63 -68.79
C MET A 3 30.22 39.31 -70.20
N GLU A 4 29.38 38.28 -70.25
CA GLU A 4 27.97 38.43 -70.64
C GLU A 4 27.10 37.36 -69.95
N SER A 5 25.86 37.74 -69.64
CA SER A 5 24.89 37.03 -68.80
C SER A 5 24.04 36.01 -69.54
N SER A 6 23.59 34.97 -68.85
CA SER A 6 22.28 34.35 -69.06
C SER A 6 21.75 33.89 -67.70
N GLU A 7 20.72 34.56 -67.24
CA GLU A 7 19.84 34.10 -66.16
C GLU A 7 19.08 32.87 -66.68
N GLU A 8 19.30 31.71 -66.08
CA GLU A 8 18.30 30.63 -66.06
C GLU A 8 18.19 30.17 -64.60
N GLU A 9 17.06 30.53 -64.01
CA GLU A 9 16.54 29.99 -62.76
C GLU A 9 16.34 28.48 -62.96
N ASP A 10 17.31 27.67 -62.55
CA ASP A 10 17.05 26.25 -62.31
C ASP A 10 16.39 26.11 -60.94
N ASP A 11 15.06 26.14 -60.98
CA ASP A 11 14.14 25.69 -59.95
C ASP A 11 14.61 24.34 -59.40
N PHE A 12 15.21 24.36 -58.20
CA PHE A 12 15.31 23.17 -57.38
C PHE A 12 13.88 22.64 -57.16
N PRO A 13 13.59 21.35 -57.40
CA PRO A 13 12.31 20.80 -57.01
C PRO A 13 12.19 20.95 -55.50
N THR A 14 11.30 21.84 -55.10
CA THR A 14 10.84 22.00 -53.72
C THR A 14 10.44 20.62 -53.24
N ILE A 15 11.05 20.15 -52.16
CA ILE A 15 10.69 18.89 -51.51
C ILE A 15 9.19 18.95 -51.26
N GLU A 16 8.50 18.13 -52.05
CA GLU A 16 7.07 17.99 -52.11
C GLU A 16 6.53 17.80 -50.69
N SER A 17 5.51 18.59 -50.36
CA SER A 17 4.80 18.57 -49.10
C SER A 17 4.57 17.15 -48.59
N VAL A 18 5.03 16.85 -47.38
CA VAL A 18 4.69 15.62 -46.66
C VAL A 18 3.16 15.52 -46.61
N THR A 19 2.62 14.56 -47.34
CA THR A 19 1.18 14.31 -47.42
C THR A 19 0.70 13.82 -46.05
N PRO A 20 -0.38 14.39 -45.46
CA PRO A 20 -0.89 13.92 -44.17
C PRO A 20 -1.33 12.46 -44.25
N GLN A 21 -0.78 11.61 -43.38
CA GLN A 21 -0.87 10.13 -43.41
C GLN A 21 -2.28 9.54 -43.22
N SER A 22 -3.33 10.35 -43.07
CA SER A 22 -4.73 9.89 -43.01
C SER A 22 -5.25 9.23 -44.30
N LYS A 23 -4.43 9.11 -45.36
CA LYS A 23 -4.84 8.66 -46.70
C LYS A 23 -3.98 7.57 -47.34
N ILE A 24 -3.11 6.88 -46.60
CA ILE A 24 -2.26 5.82 -47.19
C ILE A 24 -2.75 4.45 -46.71
N ASP A 25 -3.37 3.70 -47.61
CA ASP A 25 -3.83 2.33 -47.36
C ASP A 25 -2.67 1.42 -46.93
N THR A 26 -2.80 0.84 -45.74
CA THR A 26 -1.78 0.04 -45.04
C THR A 26 -1.58 -1.37 -45.63
N ILE A 27 -2.37 -1.72 -46.66
CA ILE A 27 -2.49 -3.07 -47.22
C ILE A 27 -1.36 -3.39 -48.22
N PHE A 28 -0.73 -2.39 -48.85
CA PHE A 28 0.28 -2.61 -49.92
C PHE A 28 1.72 -2.22 -49.58
N GLN A 29 2.04 -1.99 -48.30
CA GLN A 29 3.38 -1.54 -47.89
C GLN A 29 4.33 -2.70 -47.59
N SER A 30 5.53 -2.66 -48.18
CA SER A 30 6.58 -3.66 -47.94
C SER A 30 7.07 -3.63 -46.49
N HIS A 31 7.54 -4.77 -45.97
CA HIS A 31 8.08 -4.87 -44.61
C HIS A 31 9.27 -3.92 -44.37
N THR A 32 10.09 -3.69 -45.39
CA THR A 32 11.21 -2.74 -45.34
C THR A 32 10.74 -1.31 -45.17
N GLU A 33 9.67 -0.91 -45.86
CA GLU A 33 9.08 0.43 -45.75
C GLU A 33 8.46 0.66 -44.36
N LYS A 34 7.78 -0.34 -43.81
CA LYS A 34 7.25 -0.30 -42.42
C LYS A 34 8.38 -0.18 -41.40
N GLY A 35 9.49 -0.90 -41.62
CA GLY A 35 10.69 -0.82 -40.78
C GLY A 35 11.35 0.56 -40.81
N ILE A 36 11.55 1.13 -42.00
CA ILE A 36 12.13 2.48 -42.16
C ILE A 36 11.23 3.52 -41.50
N ARG A 37 9.90 3.42 -41.68
CA ARG A 37 8.95 4.36 -41.07
C ARG A 37 8.96 4.30 -39.54
N LYS A 38 9.05 3.10 -38.97
CA LYS A 38 9.17 2.91 -37.52
C LYS A 38 10.41 3.62 -36.98
N ILE A 39 11.55 3.45 -37.64
CA ILE A 39 12.81 4.13 -37.25
C ILE A 39 12.68 5.65 -37.37
N CYS A 40 12.02 6.16 -38.41
CA CYS A 40 11.77 7.61 -38.54
C CYS A 40 10.89 8.16 -37.41
N PHE A 41 9.87 7.42 -36.96
CA PHE A 41 9.07 7.81 -35.80
C PHE A 41 9.88 7.79 -34.51
N GLU A 42 10.67 6.73 -34.27
CA GLU A 42 11.56 6.65 -33.11
C GLU A 42 12.58 7.80 -33.08
N LEU A 43 13.09 8.22 -34.25
CA LEU A 43 13.99 9.36 -34.38
C LEU A 43 13.30 10.71 -34.11
N LEU A 44 12.03 10.86 -34.51
CA LEU A 44 11.23 12.05 -34.19
C LEU A 44 10.92 12.14 -32.70
N ASP A 45 10.50 11.03 -32.09
CA ASP A 45 10.25 10.95 -30.64
C ASP A 45 11.53 11.25 -29.85
N LEU A 46 12.68 10.74 -30.31
CA LEU A 46 13.97 11.02 -29.69
C LEU A 46 14.35 12.51 -29.81
N LYS A 47 14.11 13.12 -30.97
CA LYS A 47 14.35 14.56 -31.18
C LYS A 47 13.49 15.39 -30.22
N ASP A 48 12.20 15.10 -30.11
CA ASP A 48 11.29 15.81 -29.20
C ASP A 48 11.68 15.61 -27.73
N ALA A 49 12.17 14.42 -27.36
CA ALA A 49 12.71 14.17 -26.02
C ALA A 49 13.97 15.00 -25.73
N VAL A 50 14.88 15.12 -26.71
CA VAL A 50 16.10 15.93 -26.59
C VAL A 50 15.78 17.42 -26.54
N ASP A 51 14.86 17.92 -27.35
CA ASP A 51 14.44 19.32 -27.35
C ASP A 51 13.75 19.70 -26.02
N ASN A 52 12.91 18.80 -25.48
CA ASN A 52 12.34 18.97 -24.14
C ASN A 52 13.39 18.95 -23.04
N LEU A 53 14.38 18.05 -23.12
CA LEU A 53 15.49 18.03 -22.18
C LEU A 53 16.27 19.35 -22.24
N CYS A 54 16.67 19.80 -23.42
CA CYS A 54 17.37 21.07 -23.63
C CYS A 54 16.56 22.28 -23.11
N GLY A 55 15.25 22.32 -23.35
CA GLY A 55 14.36 23.33 -22.80
C GLY A 55 14.31 23.32 -21.27
N ASN A 56 14.22 22.13 -20.67
CA ASN A 56 14.22 21.94 -19.23
C ASN A 56 15.57 22.33 -18.59
N THR A 57 16.69 21.99 -19.21
CA THR A 57 18.01 22.38 -18.72
C THR A 57 18.22 23.89 -18.80
N ARG A 58 17.75 24.53 -19.88
CA ARG A 58 17.84 26.00 -20.05
C ARG A 58 16.98 26.75 -19.04
N SER A 59 15.76 26.27 -18.76
CA SER A 59 14.88 26.89 -17.76
C SER A 59 15.44 26.72 -16.34
N LYS A 60 15.99 25.55 -16.01
CA LYS A 60 16.68 25.31 -14.73
C LYS A 60 17.92 26.19 -14.57
N TYR A 61 18.71 26.36 -15.63
CA TYR A 61 19.89 27.24 -15.58
C TYR A 61 19.50 28.72 -15.38
N LEU A 62 18.44 29.18 -16.04
CA LEU A 62 17.90 30.53 -15.82
C LEU A 62 17.33 30.71 -14.41
N ALA A 63 16.64 29.71 -13.86
CA ALA A 63 16.16 29.73 -12.49
C ALA A 63 17.32 29.79 -11.49
N PHE A 64 18.39 29.02 -11.73
CA PHE A 64 19.61 29.07 -10.91
C PHE A 64 20.27 30.46 -10.93
N LEU A 65 20.39 31.09 -12.10
CA LEU A 65 20.95 32.44 -12.21
C LEU A 65 20.12 33.47 -11.42
N ARG A 66 18.78 33.42 -11.54
CA ARG A 66 17.89 34.29 -10.76
C ARG A 66 18.06 34.09 -9.26
N LEU A 67 18.09 32.83 -8.82
CA LEU A 67 18.29 32.51 -7.41
C LEU A 67 19.66 33.00 -6.92
N SER A 68 20.70 32.91 -7.75
CA SER A 68 22.03 33.39 -7.39
C SER A 68 22.10 34.91 -7.26
N GLU A 69 21.35 35.64 -8.09
CA GLU A 69 21.24 37.10 -8.01
C GLU A 69 20.47 37.53 -6.75
N GLU A 70 19.36 36.85 -6.45
CA GLU A 70 18.58 37.06 -5.22
C GLU A 70 19.41 36.77 -3.97
N VAL A 71 20.25 35.73 -3.98
CA VAL A 71 21.17 35.46 -2.86
C VAL A 71 22.18 36.59 -2.66
N VAL A 72 22.73 37.15 -3.74
CA VAL A 72 23.65 38.31 -3.63
C VAL A 72 22.94 39.54 -3.09
N GLU A 73 21.68 39.78 -3.48
CA GLU A 73 20.87 40.87 -2.94
C GLU A 73 20.60 40.67 -1.44
N THR A 74 20.22 39.47 -1.01
CA THR A 74 20.03 39.16 0.43
C THR A 74 21.33 39.27 1.23
N GLU A 75 22.48 38.96 0.64
CA GLU A 75 23.78 39.20 1.28
C GLU A 75 24.01 40.70 1.51
N HIS A 76 23.66 41.54 0.53
CA HIS A 76 23.74 43.00 0.68
C HIS A 76 22.85 43.49 1.84
N GLU A 77 21.60 43.05 1.90
CA GLU A 77 20.67 43.38 3.00
C GLU A 77 21.22 42.92 4.36
N MET A 78 21.81 41.72 4.44
CA MET A 78 22.46 41.26 5.67
C MET A 78 23.65 42.14 6.08
N THR A 79 24.42 42.65 5.12
CA THR A 79 25.51 43.58 5.44
C THR A 79 24.99 44.92 5.95
N GLU A 80 23.87 45.43 5.43
CA GLU A 80 23.20 46.62 5.95
C GLU A 80 22.66 46.39 7.36
N LEU A 81 22.00 45.26 7.60
CA LEU A 81 21.50 44.90 8.93
C LEU A 81 22.64 44.81 9.95
N ARG A 82 23.78 44.23 9.57
CA ARG A 82 24.98 44.20 10.42
C ARG A 82 25.45 45.61 10.77
N LYS A 83 25.46 46.54 9.81
CA LYS A 83 25.81 47.95 10.06
C LYS A 83 24.83 48.59 11.04
N HIS A 84 23.53 48.37 10.87
CA HIS A 84 22.51 48.86 11.80
C HIS A 84 22.70 48.32 13.21
N ILE A 85 22.92 47.01 13.37
CA ILE A 85 23.19 46.39 14.67
C ILE A 85 24.46 46.97 15.29
N SER A 86 25.50 47.21 14.49
CA SER A 86 26.76 47.79 14.98
C SER A 86 26.55 49.23 15.44
N SER A 87 25.75 50.02 14.72
CA SER A 87 25.39 51.40 15.10
C SER A 87 24.55 51.44 16.37
N GLN A 88 23.62 50.51 16.54
CA GLN A 88 22.85 50.36 17.78
C GLN A 88 23.74 49.91 18.94
N GLY A 89 24.73 49.06 18.67
CA GLY A 89 25.73 48.66 19.65
C GLY A 89 26.56 49.85 20.16
N LEU A 90 26.96 50.77 19.27
CA LEU A 90 27.64 52.01 19.66
C LEU A 90 26.74 52.92 20.51
N LEU A 91 25.47 53.07 20.15
CA LEU A 91 24.49 53.83 20.95
C LEU A 91 24.31 53.25 22.36
N ILE A 92 24.25 51.92 22.48
CA ILE A 92 24.17 51.24 23.78
C ILE A 92 25.45 51.46 24.59
N GLN A 93 26.61 51.40 23.94
CA GLN A 93 27.90 51.65 24.60
C GLN A 93 28.03 53.11 25.07
N ASP A 94 27.61 54.07 24.25
CA ASP A 94 27.54 55.49 24.62
C ASP A 94 26.59 55.71 25.80
N LEU A 95 25.40 55.09 25.77
CA LEU A 95 24.45 55.14 26.88
C LEU A 95 25.04 54.54 28.16
N MET A 96 25.67 53.37 28.09
CA MET A 96 26.34 52.78 29.25
C MET A 96 27.45 53.69 29.79
N SER A 97 28.24 54.31 28.92
CA SER A 97 29.29 55.23 29.34
C SER A 97 28.74 56.52 29.97
N GLY A 98 27.61 57.02 29.45
CA GLY A 98 26.91 58.19 30.00
C GLY A 98 26.29 57.91 31.36
N VAL A 99 25.62 56.78 31.51
CA VAL A 99 25.02 56.34 32.79
C VAL A 99 26.10 56.06 33.83
N CYS A 100 27.22 55.43 33.46
CA CYS A 100 28.34 55.24 34.39
C CYS A 100 28.93 56.57 34.86
N ARG A 101 29.08 57.56 33.96
CA ARG A 101 29.56 58.90 34.34
C ARG A 101 28.60 59.63 35.28
N GLU A 102 27.29 59.60 34.99
CA GLU A 102 26.28 60.20 35.86
C GLU A 102 26.23 59.52 37.24
N LEU A 103 26.41 58.19 37.28
CA LEU A 103 26.47 57.42 38.52
C LEU A 103 27.73 57.76 39.33
N ASP A 104 28.89 57.89 38.68
CA ASP A 104 30.15 58.30 39.31
C ASP A 104 30.06 59.72 39.89
N GLU A 105 29.46 60.66 39.15
CA GLU A 105 29.18 62.03 39.61
C GLU A 105 28.22 62.06 40.81
N TRP A 106 27.19 61.20 40.82
CA TRP A 106 26.28 61.03 41.95
C TRP A 106 26.98 60.46 43.19
N THR A 107 27.85 59.46 43.03
CA THR A 107 28.63 58.90 44.14
C THR A 107 29.64 59.89 44.72
N GLN A 108 30.19 60.81 43.90
CA GLN A 108 31.05 61.89 44.40
C GLN A 108 30.26 63.02 45.09
N ALA A 109 29.04 63.31 44.64
CA ALA A 109 28.17 64.32 45.28
C ALA A 109 27.66 63.88 46.67
N ASN A 110 27.52 62.57 46.90
CA ASN A 110 27.09 62.01 48.19
C ASN A 110 28.25 61.72 49.17
N GLY A 111 29.50 62.00 48.77
CA GLY A 111 30.70 61.72 49.57
C GLY A 111 31.08 62.79 50.60
N ASP A 112 30.38 63.94 50.62
CA ASP A 112 30.71 65.06 51.52
C ASP A 112 29.47 65.52 52.31
N THR A 113 29.13 64.78 53.35
CA THR A 113 28.35 65.30 54.47
C THR A 113 28.71 64.53 55.73
N GLY A 114 29.74 65.02 56.43
CA GLY A 114 30.02 64.66 57.81
C GLY A 114 29.08 65.37 58.77
N GLU A 115 28.56 64.59 59.72
CA GLU A 115 28.26 64.88 61.14
C GLU A 115 27.62 66.24 61.51
N ASP A 116 26.40 66.23 62.08
CA ASP A 116 26.21 66.40 63.54
C ASP A 116 24.75 66.62 64.01
N HIS A 117 24.46 65.99 65.16
CA HIS A 117 23.59 66.36 66.29
C HIS A 117 22.06 66.60 66.19
N ASP A 118 21.34 65.63 66.78
CA ASP A 118 20.54 65.73 68.04
C ASP A 118 19.26 66.59 68.14
N GLY A 119 18.24 66.05 68.82
CA GLY A 119 17.28 66.85 69.60
C GLY A 119 15.77 66.78 69.32
N SER A 120 15.08 65.88 70.04
CA SER A 120 13.86 66.15 70.85
C SER A 120 12.43 66.19 70.25
N GLN A 121 11.66 65.17 70.64
CA GLN A 121 10.32 65.15 71.32
C GLN A 121 9.00 65.61 70.66
N SER A 122 8.10 64.62 70.62
CA SER A 122 6.69 64.59 71.09
C SER A 122 5.56 65.08 70.18
N GLY A 123 4.49 64.27 70.14
CA GLY A 123 3.17 64.63 69.62
C GLY A 123 2.31 63.39 69.32
N GLU A 124 1.49 62.99 70.27
CA GLU A 124 0.45 61.95 70.17
C GLU A 124 -0.46 62.15 68.95
N ILE A 125 -0.61 61.12 68.11
CA ILE A 125 -1.89 60.77 67.46
C ILE A 125 -1.96 59.23 67.42
N ASP A 126 -2.63 58.69 68.43
CA ASP A 126 -3.15 57.33 68.44
C ASP A 126 -4.46 57.33 67.63
N GLU A 127 -4.39 57.02 66.34
CA GLU A 127 -5.52 56.57 65.52
C GLU A 127 -5.03 56.02 64.17
N LEU A 128 -5.19 54.70 63.97
CA LEU A 128 -4.93 53.91 62.75
C LEU A 128 -3.45 53.71 62.33
N PHE A 129 -2.71 52.87 63.06
CA PHE A 129 -1.58 52.14 62.46
C PHE A 129 -2.04 50.73 62.06
N PRO A 130 -1.91 50.31 60.79
CA PRO A 130 -2.05 48.90 60.44
C PRO A 130 -0.98 48.14 61.23
N SER A 131 -1.32 46.96 61.75
CA SER A 131 -0.30 46.17 62.46
C SER A 131 0.89 45.92 61.52
N GLU A 132 2.14 45.93 61.99
CA GLU A 132 3.34 45.66 61.16
C GLU A 132 3.23 44.37 60.31
N VAL A 133 2.31 43.47 60.66
CA VAL A 133 2.00 42.22 59.97
C VAL A 133 1.11 42.44 58.73
N GLU A 134 0.23 43.45 58.72
CA GLU A 134 -0.61 43.81 57.56
C GLU A 134 0.19 44.53 56.47
N ASP A 135 1.12 45.42 56.84
CA ASP A 135 2.01 46.09 55.88
C ASP A 135 2.94 45.09 55.18
N LYS A 136 3.52 44.14 55.92
CA LYS A 136 4.36 43.08 55.33
C LYS A 136 3.57 42.20 54.33
N LYS A 137 2.30 41.94 54.62
CA LYS A 137 1.40 41.18 53.74
C LYS A 137 1.03 41.97 52.48
N ALA A 138 0.79 43.28 52.59
CA ALA A 138 0.51 44.15 51.44
C ALA A 138 1.73 44.26 50.51
N LEU A 139 2.93 44.50 51.08
CA LEU A 139 4.19 44.57 50.32
C LEU A 139 4.51 43.26 49.58
N PHE A 140 4.24 42.10 50.20
CA PHE A 140 4.41 40.81 49.53
C PHE A 140 3.47 40.65 48.33
N LEU A 141 2.21 41.07 48.45
CA LEU A 141 1.25 41.00 47.34
C LEU A 141 1.65 41.93 46.19
N GLU A 142 2.16 43.14 46.48
CA GLU A 142 2.72 44.04 45.47
C GLU A 142 3.95 43.44 44.79
N HIS A 143 4.83 42.80 45.54
CA HIS A 143 5.99 42.12 44.98
C HIS A 143 5.59 41.02 43.98
N ILE A 144 4.57 40.21 44.31
CA ILE A 144 4.03 39.22 43.37
C ILE A 144 3.44 39.89 42.13
N ASP A 145 2.71 41.00 42.27
CA ASP A 145 2.16 41.73 41.12
C ASP A 145 3.26 42.26 40.20
N VAL A 146 4.37 42.76 40.76
CA VAL A 146 5.55 43.17 39.98
C VAL A 146 6.12 41.98 39.21
N LEU A 147 6.31 40.83 39.86
CA LEU A 147 6.83 39.62 39.20
C LEU A 147 5.90 39.11 38.09
N LEU A 148 4.58 39.21 38.27
CA LEU A 148 3.59 38.84 37.26
C LEU A 148 3.59 39.78 36.05
N VAL A 149 3.86 41.07 36.27
CA VAL A 149 3.99 42.08 35.20
C VAL A 149 5.32 41.90 34.45
N GLU A 150 6.40 41.56 35.15
CA GLU A 150 7.72 41.31 34.56
C GLU A 150 7.84 39.92 33.90
N HIS A 151 6.76 39.12 33.88
CA HIS A 151 6.74 37.74 33.37
C HIS A 151 7.78 36.80 34.03
N LYS A 152 8.23 37.11 35.25
CA LYS A 152 9.17 36.29 36.03
C LYS A 152 8.45 35.16 36.75
N MET A 153 7.91 34.22 35.99
CA MET A 153 6.97 33.22 36.49
C MET A 153 7.60 32.18 37.44
N GLU A 154 8.87 31.81 37.27
CA GLU A 154 9.57 30.91 38.21
C GLU A 154 9.78 31.59 39.57
N GLU A 155 10.25 32.85 39.58
CA GLU A 155 10.45 33.63 40.81
C GLU A 155 9.12 33.87 41.54
N ALA A 156 8.04 34.13 40.80
CA ALA A 156 6.70 34.28 41.37
C ALA A 156 6.20 32.98 42.04
N ILE A 157 6.47 31.81 41.46
CA ILE A 157 6.08 30.51 42.04
C ILE A 157 6.90 30.22 43.29
N ASP A 158 8.21 30.40 43.24
CA ASP A 158 9.09 30.13 44.37
C ASP A 158 8.75 31.07 45.55
N ALA A 159 8.43 32.34 45.27
CA ALA A 159 7.94 33.29 46.27
C ALA A 159 6.61 32.83 46.90
N LEU A 160 5.64 32.40 46.08
CA LEU A 160 4.35 31.87 46.56
C LEU A 160 4.50 30.59 47.40
N GLU A 161 5.37 29.66 46.99
CA GLU A 161 5.67 28.43 47.76
C GLU A 161 6.33 28.75 49.10
N SER A 162 7.25 29.72 49.11
CA SER A 162 7.92 30.16 50.34
C SER A 162 6.91 30.75 51.35
N GLU A 163 5.94 31.53 50.86
CA GLU A 163 4.91 32.14 51.69
C GLU A 163 3.91 31.11 52.24
N GLU A 164 3.51 30.12 51.42
CA GLU A 164 2.67 28.99 51.86
C GLU A 164 3.37 28.09 52.87
N ARG A 165 4.70 27.99 52.81
CA ARG A 165 5.50 27.25 53.79
C ARG A 165 5.64 27.99 55.11
N ASN A 166 5.77 29.32 55.06
CA ASN A 166 5.96 30.18 56.23
C ASN A 166 4.65 30.43 57.00
N ASN A 167 3.49 30.39 56.33
CA ASN A 167 2.18 30.61 56.94
C ASN A 167 1.32 29.34 57.00
N ALA A 168 1.20 28.75 58.20
CA ALA A 168 0.41 27.53 58.41
C ALA A 168 -1.10 27.68 58.10
N ASP A 169 -1.65 28.90 58.23
CA ASP A 169 -3.07 29.22 57.95
C ASP A 169 -3.43 29.18 56.45
N LEU A 170 -2.42 29.18 55.58
CA LEU A 170 -2.58 29.09 54.13
C LEU A 170 -2.57 27.65 53.62
N LYS A 171 -2.13 26.66 54.42
CA LYS A 171 -2.19 25.24 54.03
C LYS A 171 -3.63 24.81 53.81
N ILE A 172 -3.90 24.29 52.62
CA ILE A 172 -5.17 23.65 52.27
C ILE A 172 -5.19 22.28 52.95
N SER A 173 -5.52 22.23 54.25
CA SER A 173 -5.82 20.98 54.94
C SER A 173 -7.29 20.62 54.67
N ALA A 174 -7.53 19.43 54.11
CA ALA A 174 -8.85 18.89 53.79
C ALA A 174 -9.69 18.50 55.03
N GLY A 175 -9.43 19.09 56.19
CA GLY A 175 -10.12 18.80 57.45
C GLY A 175 -10.59 20.08 58.12
N ASN A 176 -11.88 20.39 57.95
CA ASN A 176 -12.74 21.21 58.79
C ASN A 176 -12.08 22.40 59.54
N SER A 177 -12.03 23.58 58.91
CA SER A 177 -12.19 24.83 59.66
C SER A 177 -13.18 25.75 58.93
N SER A 178 -14.28 26.07 59.61
CA SER A 178 -15.36 26.93 59.10
C SER A 178 -15.04 28.42 59.25
N ALA A 179 -13.79 28.82 59.01
CA ALA A 179 -13.39 30.22 59.04
C ALA A 179 -13.46 30.80 57.62
N GLU A 180 -14.20 31.89 57.43
CA GLU A 180 -14.15 32.68 56.19
C GLU A 180 -12.69 32.96 55.83
N PRO A 181 -12.26 32.76 54.57
CA PRO A 181 -10.89 33.00 54.17
C PRO A 181 -10.55 34.47 54.46
N SER A 182 -9.48 34.72 55.21
CA SER A 182 -9.02 36.08 55.47
C SER A 182 -8.81 36.84 54.16
N THR A 183 -9.03 38.16 54.16
CA THR A 183 -8.93 39.02 52.98
C THR A 183 -7.61 38.79 52.23
N TYR A 184 -6.53 38.60 52.99
CA TYR A 184 -5.20 38.24 52.48
C TYR A 184 -5.17 36.88 51.74
N LYS A 185 -5.74 35.82 52.31
CA LYS A 185 -5.82 34.49 51.67
C LYS A 185 -6.59 34.55 50.35
N SER A 186 -7.68 35.32 50.29
CA SER A 186 -8.43 35.53 49.05
C SER A 186 -7.63 36.29 47.98
N ALA A 187 -6.86 37.30 48.38
CA ALA A 187 -6.02 38.10 47.49
C ALA A 187 -4.84 37.30 46.91
N LEU A 188 -4.30 36.38 47.70
CA LEU A 188 -3.20 35.48 47.31
C LEU A 188 -3.70 34.40 46.33
N LEU A 189 -4.88 33.81 46.59
CA LEU A 189 -5.55 32.91 45.65
C LEU A 189 -5.85 33.58 44.30
N LYS A 190 -6.23 34.87 44.31
CA LYS A 190 -6.45 35.63 43.08
C LYS A 190 -5.18 35.78 42.25
N ARG A 191 -4.04 36.13 42.87
CA ARG A 191 -2.74 36.23 42.18
C ARG A 191 -2.24 34.88 41.69
N ARG A 192 -2.45 33.80 42.47
CA ARG A 192 -2.19 32.42 42.05
C ARG A 192 -3.00 32.04 40.81
N ALA A 193 -4.27 32.45 40.73
CA ALA A 193 -5.10 32.24 39.54
C ALA A 193 -4.66 33.10 38.34
N MET A 194 -4.17 34.32 38.57
CA MET A 194 -3.60 35.17 37.51
C MET A 194 -2.33 34.55 36.92
N LEU A 195 -1.44 34.03 37.78
CA LEU A 195 -0.25 33.28 37.39
C LEU A 195 -0.60 32.01 36.59
N GLU A 196 -1.60 31.25 37.05
CA GLU A 196 -2.11 30.08 36.32
C GLU A 196 -2.59 30.48 34.92
N ASN A 197 -3.36 31.55 34.79
CA ASN A 197 -3.85 32.02 33.50
C ASN A 197 -2.72 32.47 32.57
N GLN A 198 -1.71 33.19 33.07
CA GLN A 198 -0.55 33.60 32.28
C GLN A 198 0.27 32.39 31.78
N LEU A 199 0.44 31.35 32.62
CA LEU A 199 1.11 30.10 32.21
C LEU A 199 0.32 29.34 31.14
N ILE A 200 -1.00 29.27 31.28
CA ILE A 200 -1.88 28.66 30.28
C ILE A 200 -1.79 29.41 28.95
N GLU A 201 -1.82 30.74 29.00
CA GLU A 201 -1.72 31.59 27.81
C GLU A 201 -0.38 31.39 27.09
N MET A 202 0.74 31.36 27.83
CA MET A 202 2.07 31.06 27.29
C MET A 202 2.11 29.70 26.58
N ILE A 203 1.55 28.64 27.17
CA ILE A 203 1.56 27.30 26.57
C ILE A 203 0.70 27.23 25.30
N GLN A 204 -0.36 28.03 25.22
CA GLN A 204 -1.27 28.04 24.06
C GLN A 204 -0.72 28.82 22.87
N GLN A 205 0.32 29.64 23.05
CA GLN A 205 0.90 30.42 21.96
C GLN A 205 1.65 29.51 20.96
N PRO A 206 1.40 29.64 19.65
CA PRO A 206 1.90 28.71 18.63
C PRO A 206 3.41 28.81 18.37
N SER A 207 4.04 29.94 18.69
CA SER A 207 5.46 30.25 18.45
C SER A 207 6.39 29.94 19.61
N VAL A 208 5.86 29.48 20.75
CA VAL A 208 6.66 29.24 21.96
C VAL A 208 7.54 28.00 21.80
N SER A 209 8.78 28.10 22.28
CA SER A 209 9.74 27.01 22.17
C SER A 209 9.35 25.81 23.03
N VAL A 210 9.79 24.61 22.66
CA VAL A 210 9.53 23.38 23.44
C VAL A 210 10.05 23.51 24.86
N ILE A 211 11.17 24.22 25.04
CA ILE A 211 11.82 24.40 26.34
C ILE A 211 10.94 25.28 27.24
N GLU A 212 10.41 26.37 26.72
CA GLU A 212 9.51 27.27 27.45
C GLU A 212 8.19 26.59 27.80
N ILE A 213 7.59 25.83 26.86
CA ILE A 213 6.39 25.03 27.14
C ILE A 213 6.66 24.06 28.29
N LYS A 214 7.80 23.37 28.26
CA LYS A 214 8.16 22.42 29.34
C LYS A 214 8.32 23.11 30.69
N LYS A 215 9.01 24.26 30.72
CA LYS A 215 9.16 25.05 31.95
C LYS A 215 7.80 25.49 32.49
N ALA A 216 6.95 26.04 31.64
CA ALA A 216 5.60 26.48 32.02
C ALA A 216 4.73 25.31 32.54
N LEU A 217 4.86 24.12 31.96
CA LEU A 217 4.16 22.91 32.42
C LEU A 217 4.66 22.45 33.79
N LEU A 218 5.98 22.42 34.02
CA LEU A 218 6.57 22.10 35.33
C LEU A 218 6.14 23.11 36.40
N SER A 219 6.09 24.39 36.03
CA SER A 219 5.56 25.47 36.85
C SER A 219 4.09 25.25 37.24
N LEU A 220 3.23 24.80 36.31
CA LEU A 220 1.85 24.42 36.63
C LEU A 220 1.75 23.18 37.53
N VAL A 221 2.66 22.22 37.38
CA VAL A 221 2.75 21.05 38.26
C VAL A 221 3.12 21.47 39.69
N LYS A 222 4.12 22.34 39.85
CA LYS A 222 4.49 22.95 41.15
C LYS A 222 3.31 23.67 41.81
N LEU A 223 2.51 24.39 41.03
CA LEU A 223 1.27 25.03 41.48
C LEU A 223 0.14 24.04 41.86
N GLY A 224 0.37 22.73 41.84
CA GLY A 224 -0.63 21.71 42.18
C GLY A 224 -1.68 21.48 41.09
N LYS A 225 -1.47 22.01 39.89
CA LYS A 225 -2.39 21.90 38.73
C LYS A 225 -1.95 20.82 37.74
N GLY A 226 -1.52 19.66 38.26
CA GLY A 226 -0.98 18.57 37.44
C GLY A 226 -1.95 18.03 36.39
N SER A 227 -3.25 17.94 36.69
CA SER A 227 -4.26 17.50 35.70
C SER A 227 -4.42 18.47 34.54
N THR A 228 -4.46 19.77 34.82
CA THR A 228 -4.51 20.84 33.81
C THR A 228 -3.23 20.88 32.99
N ALA A 229 -2.07 20.77 33.64
CA ALA A 229 -0.77 20.70 32.97
C ALA A 229 -0.70 19.51 32.00
N HIS A 230 -1.13 18.32 32.43
CA HIS A 230 -1.15 17.14 31.56
C HIS A 230 -2.05 17.33 30.33
N GLN A 231 -3.24 17.92 30.50
CA GLN A 231 -4.15 18.21 29.38
C GLN A 231 -3.54 19.23 28.39
N LEU A 232 -2.86 20.26 28.90
CA LEU A 232 -2.18 21.26 28.06
C LEU A 232 -0.95 20.69 27.35
N LEU A 233 -0.22 19.76 27.98
CA LEU A 233 0.85 19.01 27.34
C LEU A 233 0.31 18.28 26.10
N LEU A 234 -0.73 17.45 26.26
CA LEU A 234 -1.30 16.71 25.12
C LEU A 234 -1.82 17.65 24.03
N LYS A 235 -2.51 18.73 24.40
CA LYS A 235 -3.04 19.72 23.45
C LYS A 235 -1.93 20.46 22.69
N SER A 236 -0.87 20.88 23.37
CA SER A 236 0.25 21.61 22.75
C SER A 236 1.02 20.71 21.78
N TYR A 237 1.35 19.48 22.19
CA TYR A 237 2.02 18.51 21.32
C TYR A 237 1.15 18.08 20.14
N GLY A 238 -0.16 17.84 20.35
CA GLY A 238 -1.11 17.57 19.27
C GLY A 238 -1.20 18.73 18.26
N SER A 239 -1.28 19.98 18.72
CA SER A 239 -1.31 21.15 17.83
C SER A 239 -0.04 21.31 16.98
N ARG A 240 1.10 20.86 17.50
CA ARG A 240 2.39 20.90 16.80
C ARG A 240 2.50 19.77 15.78
N LEU A 241 2.05 18.57 16.16
CA LEU A 241 1.94 17.44 15.24
C LEU A 241 1.04 17.83 14.06
N GLN A 242 -0.14 18.39 14.32
CA GLN A 242 -1.07 18.84 13.30
C GLN A 242 -0.43 19.84 12.32
N ARG A 243 0.26 20.87 12.82
CA ARG A 243 1.00 21.82 11.95
C ARG A 243 2.09 21.14 11.13
N SER A 244 2.79 20.17 11.71
CA SER A 244 3.81 19.43 10.97
C SER A 244 3.20 18.52 9.90
N ILE A 245 2.01 17.96 10.14
CA ILE A 245 1.25 17.20 9.16
C ILE A 245 0.80 18.15 8.04
N GLU A 246 0.20 19.29 8.36
CA GLU A 246 -0.24 20.29 7.38
C GLU A 246 0.88 20.81 6.49
N ALA A 247 2.10 20.97 7.03
CA ALA A 247 3.28 21.31 6.24
C ALA A 247 3.75 20.16 5.33
N PHE A 248 3.48 18.91 5.72
CA PHE A 248 3.89 17.71 4.99
C PHE A 248 2.89 17.31 3.89
N LEU A 249 1.58 17.46 4.11
CA LEU A 249 0.53 17.02 3.18
C LEU A 249 0.70 17.51 1.72
N PRO A 250 1.11 18.77 1.45
CA PRO A 250 1.34 19.24 0.08
C PRO A 250 2.42 18.47 -0.68
N LEU A 251 3.32 17.78 0.02
CA LEU A 251 4.42 17.03 -0.57
C LEU A 251 4.04 15.57 -0.92
N CYS A 252 2.91 15.06 -0.42
CA CYS A 252 2.46 13.69 -0.62
C CYS A 252 2.40 13.25 -2.10
N PRO A 253 1.92 14.08 -3.07
CA PRO A 253 1.85 13.68 -4.48
C PRO A 253 3.21 13.36 -5.11
N CYS A 254 4.31 13.86 -4.55
CA CYS A 254 5.65 13.63 -5.08
C CYS A 254 6.18 12.21 -4.79
N TYR A 255 5.62 11.51 -3.82
CA TYR A 255 6.07 10.19 -3.38
C TYR A 255 4.92 9.30 -2.87
N PRO A 256 3.96 8.94 -3.76
CA PRO A 256 2.72 8.27 -3.39
C PRO A 256 2.91 6.89 -2.73
N GLU A 257 4.04 6.22 -2.97
CA GLU A 257 4.32 4.88 -2.41
C GLU A 257 4.92 4.92 -1.00
N THR A 258 5.60 6.01 -0.63
CA THR A 258 6.36 6.10 0.63
C THR A 258 5.79 7.12 1.60
N TYR A 259 4.90 8.03 1.16
CA TYR A 259 4.28 9.01 2.06
C TYR A 259 3.62 8.41 3.30
N PRO A 260 2.96 7.21 3.27
CA PRO A 260 2.35 6.66 4.47
C PRO A 260 3.40 6.27 5.52
N ALA A 261 4.61 5.88 5.10
CA ALA A 261 5.71 5.59 6.01
C ALA A 261 6.22 6.86 6.68
N THR A 262 6.38 7.94 5.92
CA THR A 262 6.87 9.21 6.44
C THR A 262 5.85 9.83 7.40
N LEU A 263 4.56 9.79 7.05
CA LEU A 263 3.49 10.23 7.94
C LEU A 263 3.42 9.36 9.21
N SER A 264 3.58 8.04 9.07
CA SER A 264 3.68 7.13 10.21
C SER A 264 4.86 7.52 11.11
N ASN A 265 6.05 7.76 10.56
CA ASN A 265 7.19 8.20 11.36
C ASN A 265 6.92 9.51 12.11
N LEU A 266 6.28 10.49 11.46
CA LEU A 266 5.94 11.77 12.07
C LEU A 266 4.99 11.61 13.27
N VAL A 267 3.92 10.83 13.10
CA VAL A 267 2.90 10.60 14.13
C VAL A 267 3.49 9.78 15.28
N PHE A 268 4.14 8.66 14.99
CA PHE A 268 4.65 7.76 16.03
C PHE A 268 5.85 8.34 16.78
N SER A 269 6.72 9.12 16.12
CA SER A 269 7.78 9.85 16.83
C SER A 269 7.23 10.92 17.75
N SER A 270 6.15 11.61 17.37
CA SER A 270 5.46 12.57 18.22
C SER A 270 4.76 11.90 19.40
N ILE A 271 4.14 10.73 19.19
CA ILE A 271 3.57 9.92 20.27
C ILE A 271 4.65 9.48 21.25
N SER A 272 5.76 8.92 20.74
CA SER A 272 6.93 8.50 21.53
C SER A 272 7.48 9.65 22.38
N LEU A 273 7.66 10.82 21.77
CA LEU A 273 8.15 12.00 22.47
C LEU A 273 7.18 12.42 23.57
N THR A 274 5.89 12.51 23.27
CA THR A 274 4.87 12.95 24.23
C THR A 274 4.74 11.98 25.40
N ALA A 275 4.78 10.67 25.14
CA ALA A 275 4.74 9.65 26.19
C ALA A 275 5.95 9.72 27.12
N LYS A 276 7.16 9.88 26.57
CA LYS A 276 8.39 10.07 27.36
C LYS A 276 8.33 11.33 28.23
N GLU A 277 7.91 12.46 27.65
CA GLU A 277 7.83 13.73 28.38
C GLU A 277 6.76 13.69 29.47
N SER A 278 5.61 13.06 29.20
CA SER A 278 4.59 12.84 30.22
C SER A 278 5.11 11.99 31.38
N GLY A 279 5.80 10.87 31.09
CA GLY A 279 6.40 10.02 32.13
C GLY A 279 7.46 10.76 32.96
N LEU A 280 8.30 11.59 32.34
CA LEU A 280 9.30 12.39 33.04
C LEU A 280 8.69 13.48 33.95
N MET A 281 7.58 14.10 33.54
CA MET A 281 6.96 15.21 34.28
C MET A 281 5.98 14.76 35.36
N PHE A 282 5.23 13.69 35.10
CA PHE A 282 4.10 13.28 35.95
C PHE A 282 4.33 11.93 36.65
N GLY A 283 5.44 11.24 36.35
CA GLY A 283 5.77 9.91 36.88
C GLY A 283 4.81 8.82 36.40
N ASP A 284 4.91 7.64 37.04
CA ASP A 284 4.10 6.45 36.71
C ASP A 284 2.69 6.52 37.33
N ASN A 285 1.96 7.61 37.08
CA ASN A 285 0.57 7.72 37.50
C ASN A 285 -0.35 7.10 36.42
N PRO A 286 -1.12 6.04 36.75
CA PRO A 286 -1.97 5.36 35.78
C PRO A 286 -3.01 6.28 35.15
N VAL A 287 -3.52 7.28 35.88
CA VAL A 287 -4.53 8.24 35.37
C VAL A 287 -3.97 9.09 34.23
N PHE A 288 -2.69 9.45 34.30
CA PHE A 288 -2.02 10.20 33.24
C PHE A 288 -1.60 9.28 32.09
N GLY A 289 -1.10 8.08 32.41
CA GLY A 289 -0.81 7.03 31.43
C GLY A 289 -2.01 6.69 30.54
N ASP A 290 -3.17 6.45 31.13
CA ASP A 290 -4.41 6.12 30.40
C ASP A 290 -4.83 7.25 29.45
N LYS A 291 -4.65 8.52 29.85
CA LYS A 291 -4.93 9.67 28.99
C LYS A 291 -3.94 9.80 27.83
N VAL A 292 -2.66 9.45 28.04
CA VAL A 292 -1.66 9.39 26.95
C VAL A 292 -2.03 8.28 25.97
N VAL A 293 -2.48 7.12 26.45
CA VAL A 293 -2.97 6.03 25.60
C VAL A 293 -4.15 6.51 24.76
N GLN A 294 -5.20 7.07 25.37
CA GLN A 294 -6.38 7.58 24.65
C GLN A 294 -6.01 8.65 23.60
N TRP A 295 -5.11 9.57 23.95
CA TRP A 295 -4.62 10.56 23.00
C TRP A 295 -3.86 9.91 21.84
N ALA A 296 -2.98 8.95 22.10
CA ALA A 296 -2.28 8.20 21.05
C ALA A 296 -3.25 7.43 20.14
N GLU A 297 -4.32 6.85 20.69
CA GLU A 297 -5.38 6.20 19.90
C GLU A 297 -6.06 7.19 18.96
N TRP A 298 -6.41 8.39 19.43
CA TRP A 298 -7.01 9.45 18.61
C TRP A 298 -6.07 9.92 17.48
N GLU A 299 -4.78 10.10 17.79
CA GLU A 299 -3.78 10.49 16.77
C GLU A 299 -3.60 9.38 15.72
N ILE A 300 -3.70 8.10 16.11
CA ILE A 300 -3.64 6.97 15.18
C ILE A 300 -4.89 6.89 14.31
N GLU A 301 -6.08 7.13 14.86
CA GLU A 301 -7.32 7.20 14.07
C GLU A 301 -7.25 8.34 13.03
N SER A 302 -6.78 9.51 13.45
CA SER A 302 -6.53 10.65 12.56
C SER A 302 -5.51 10.30 11.47
N PHE A 303 -4.41 9.64 11.85
CA PHE A 303 -3.40 9.15 10.92
C PHE A 303 -3.98 8.22 9.85
N VAL A 304 -4.75 7.20 10.24
CA VAL A 304 -5.35 6.24 9.28
C VAL A 304 -6.30 6.94 8.33
N LYS A 305 -7.10 7.89 8.84
CA LYS A 305 -7.98 8.72 8.01
C LYS A 305 -7.19 9.54 6.98
N LEU A 306 -6.14 10.23 7.42
CA LEU A 306 -5.27 11.02 6.56
C LEU A 306 -4.57 10.18 5.48
N VAL A 307 -4.09 8.98 5.84
CA VAL A 307 -3.51 8.04 4.88
C VAL A 307 -4.56 7.72 3.81
N LYS A 308 -5.79 7.37 4.19
CA LYS A 308 -6.84 7.03 3.23
C LYS A 308 -7.21 8.21 2.32
N GLU A 309 -7.32 9.41 2.86
CA GLU A 309 -7.70 10.62 2.10
C GLU A 309 -6.66 11.03 1.05
N HIS A 310 -5.37 10.82 1.34
CA HIS A 310 -4.26 11.21 0.47
C HIS A 310 -3.64 10.04 -0.29
N ALA A 311 -4.28 8.87 -0.24
CA ALA A 311 -3.81 7.68 -0.95
C ALA A 311 -3.94 7.84 -2.47
N PRO A 312 -3.02 7.24 -3.25
CA PRO A 312 -3.24 7.08 -4.69
C PRO A 312 -4.52 6.25 -4.93
N SER A 313 -5.13 6.40 -6.10
CA SER A 313 -6.34 5.65 -6.48
C SER A 313 -6.15 4.16 -6.21
N SER A 314 -7.05 3.57 -5.43
CA SER A 314 -6.99 2.19 -4.95
C SER A 314 -6.89 1.14 -6.08
N GLU A 315 -7.20 1.52 -7.33
CA GLU A 315 -7.04 0.68 -8.51
C GLU A 315 -5.59 0.57 -9.02
N THR A 316 -4.65 1.38 -8.51
CA THR A 316 -3.26 1.46 -8.98
C THR A 316 -2.32 0.48 -8.25
N THR A 317 -1.20 0.11 -8.89
CA THR A 317 -0.14 -0.73 -8.28
C THR A 317 0.52 0.00 -7.11
N SER A 318 0.71 1.31 -7.27
CA SER A 318 1.27 2.19 -6.24
C SER A 318 0.39 2.26 -4.99
N ALA A 319 -0.94 2.14 -5.10
CA ALA A 319 -1.82 2.05 -3.94
C ALA A 319 -1.58 0.78 -3.11
N LEU A 320 -1.39 -0.38 -3.75
CA LEU A 320 -1.04 -1.60 -3.04
C LEU A 320 0.30 -1.46 -2.32
N ARG A 321 1.28 -0.85 -2.99
CA ARG A 321 2.59 -0.57 -2.40
C ARG A 321 2.48 0.36 -1.20
N ALA A 322 1.77 1.49 -1.35
CA ALA A 322 1.55 2.49 -0.30
C ALA A 322 0.85 1.88 0.92
N ALA A 323 -0.24 1.13 0.71
CA ALA A 323 -0.95 0.45 1.79
C ALA A 323 -0.06 -0.57 2.50
N SER A 324 0.73 -1.34 1.75
CA SER A 324 1.63 -2.33 2.34
C SER A 324 2.77 -1.69 3.13
N VAL A 325 3.33 -0.60 2.63
CA VAL A 325 4.36 0.20 3.32
C VAL A 325 3.79 0.86 4.57
N CYS A 326 2.54 1.34 4.54
CA CYS A 326 1.84 1.88 5.69
C CYS A 326 1.72 0.86 6.84
N VAL A 327 1.26 -0.35 6.53
CA VAL A 327 1.14 -1.45 7.52
C VAL A 327 2.51 -1.79 8.10
N GLN A 328 3.53 -1.92 7.25
CA GLN A 328 4.90 -2.24 7.68
C GLN A 328 5.48 -1.18 8.61
N ALA A 329 5.40 0.10 8.22
CA ALA A 329 5.95 1.20 9.00
C ALA A 329 5.20 1.35 10.33
N SER A 330 3.87 1.35 10.30
CA SER A 330 3.05 1.58 11.50
C SER A 330 3.23 0.48 12.54
N LEU A 331 3.32 -0.79 12.12
CA LEU A 331 3.55 -1.90 13.05
C LEU A 331 4.99 -1.91 13.60
N ASN A 332 5.99 -1.58 12.78
CA ASN A 332 7.36 -1.40 13.26
C ASN A 332 7.44 -0.29 14.30
N HIS A 333 6.83 0.87 14.03
CA HIS A 333 6.81 1.99 14.98
C HIS A 333 6.02 1.64 16.24
N SER A 334 4.90 0.92 16.12
CA SER A 334 4.15 0.41 17.27
C SER A 334 5.00 -0.50 18.15
N SER A 335 5.77 -1.44 17.56
CA SER A 335 6.67 -2.31 18.32
C SER A 335 7.75 -1.52 19.09
N ALA A 336 8.22 -0.40 18.52
CA ALA A 336 9.19 0.48 19.18
C ALA A 336 8.58 1.29 20.35
N LEU A 337 7.25 1.40 20.41
CA LEU A 337 6.52 2.05 21.51
C LEU A 337 6.17 1.09 22.66
N GLU A 338 6.23 -0.23 22.45
CA GLU A 338 5.90 -1.22 23.48
C GLU A 338 6.74 -1.10 24.77
N PRO A 339 8.06 -0.78 24.74
CA PRO A 339 8.84 -0.53 25.95
C PRO A 339 8.36 0.66 26.78
N GLN A 340 7.58 1.57 26.18
CA GLN A 340 6.99 2.74 26.85
C GLN A 340 5.57 2.44 27.37
N GLY A 341 5.13 1.18 27.33
CA GLY A 341 3.81 0.76 27.78
C GLY A 341 2.69 0.90 26.74
N LEU A 342 3.00 1.37 25.53
CA LEU A 342 2.02 1.61 24.47
C LEU A 342 1.94 0.41 23.50
N LYS A 343 0.90 -0.43 23.65
CA LYS A 343 0.67 -1.61 22.80
C LYS A 343 -0.41 -1.34 21.74
N LEU A 344 -0.03 -0.73 20.62
CA LEU A 344 -0.96 -0.20 19.62
C LEU A 344 -1.18 -1.13 18.41
N SER A 345 -0.45 -2.23 18.33
CA SER A 345 -0.40 -3.14 17.18
C SER A 345 -1.79 -3.70 16.81
N LYS A 346 -2.60 -4.08 17.82
CA LYS A 346 -3.96 -4.60 17.62
C LYS A 346 -4.91 -3.54 17.06
N LEU A 347 -4.87 -2.32 17.60
CA LEU A 347 -5.67 -1.20 17.14
C LEU A 347 -5.34 -0.86 15.68
N LEU A 348 -4.05 -0.77 15.34
CA LEU A 348 -3.60 -0.49 13.98
C LEU A 348 -4.10 -1.52 12.96
N LEU A 349 -4.05 -2.82 13.31
CA LEU A 349 -4.56 -3.87 12.43
C LEU A 349 -6.07 -3.75 12.22
N VAL A 350 -6.83 -3.35 13.24
CA VAL A 350 -8.28 -3.11 13.12
C VAL A 350 -8.58 -1.91 12.22
N LEU A 351 -7.87 -0.80 12.41
CA LEU A 351 -8.10 0.44 11.67
C LEU A 351 -7.62 0.37 10.21
N LEU A 352 -6.48 -0.27 9.95
CA LEU A 352 -5.90 -0.36 8.60
C LEU A 352 -6.52 -1.47 7.74
N ARG A 353 -7.17 -2.48 8.36
CA ARG A 353 -7.76 -3.61 7.62
C ARG A 353 -8.78 -3.18 6.55
N PRO A 354 -9.78 -2.32 6.83
CA PRO A 354 -10.73 -1.90 5.80
C PRO A 354 -10.05 -1.23 4.60
N TYR A 355 -9.05 -0.39 4.85
CA TYR A 355 -8.27 0.27 3.81
C TYR A 355 -7.49 -0.75 2.95
N LEU A 356 -6.80 -1.69 3.58
CA LEU A 356 -6.03 -2.70 2.85
C LEU A 356 -6.93 -3.65 2.04
N GLU A 357 -8.06 -4.09 2.60
CA GLU A 357 -9.01 -4.97 1.88
C GLU A 357 -9.60 -4.26 0.65
N GLU A 358 -9.93 -2.97 0.76
CA GLU A 358 -10.41 -2.17 -0.36
C GLU A 358 -9.35 -2.09 -1.49
N VAL A 359 -8.10 -1.81 -1.13
CA VAL A 359 -6.98 -1.74 -2.08
C VAL A 359 -6.70 -3.10 -2.73
N LEU A 360 -6.74 -4.19 -1.95
CA LEU A 360 -6.57 -5.55 -2.46
C LEU A 360 -7.71 -5.90 -3.44
N GLU A 361 -8.96 -5.68 -3.06
CA GLU A 361 -10.12 -5.95 -3.92
C GLU A 361 -9.99 -5.24 -5.27
N LEU A 362 -9.68 -3.94 -5.26
CA LEU A 362 -9.57 -3.16 -6.49
C LEU A 362 -8.34 -3.54 -7.33
N ASN A 363 -7.22 -3.92 -6.71
CA ASN A 363 -6.06 -4.44 -7.42
C ASN A 363 -6.32 -5.81 -8.05
N PHE A 364 -7.01 -6.73 -7.35
CA PHE A 364 -7.38 -8.04 -7.92
C PHE A 364 -8.44 -7.91 -9.01
N ARG A 365 -9.36 -6.96 -8.91
CA ARG A 365 -10.30 -6.62 -9.99
C ARG A 365 -9.55 -6.06 -11.21
N ARG A 366 -8.56 -5.18 -11.02
CA ARG A 366 -7.68 -4.73 -12.11
C ARG A 366 -6.95 -5.91 -12.74
N ALA A 367 -6.33 -6.76 -11.92
CA ALA A 367 -5.60 -7.94 -12.39
C ALA A 367 -6.49 -8.85 -13.23
N ARG A 368 -7.72 -9.11 -12.79
CA ARG A 368 -8.70 -9.86 -13.56
C ARG A 368 -8.97 -9.21 -14.91
N LYS A 369 -9.20 -7.89 -14.98
CA LYS A 369 -9.38 -7.20 -16.26
C LYS A 369 -8.16 -7.35 -17.16
N THR A 370 -6.96 -7.11 -16.64
CA THR A 370 -5.71 -7.22 -17.42
C THR A 370 -5.48 -8.62 -17.97
N ILE A 371 -5.76 -9.66 -17.16
CA ILE A 371 -5.60 -11.06 -17.57
C ILE A 371 -6.61 -11.45 -18.65
N LEU A 372 -7.82 -10.90 -18.58
CA LEU A 372 -8.93 -11.24 -19.47
C LEU A 372 -9.07 -10.30 -20.69
N ASP A 373 -8.28 -9.23 -20.79
CA ASP A 373 -8.32 -8.26 -21.89
C ASP A 373 -7.43 -8.70 -23.05
N PHE A 374 -7.95 -9.52 -23.95
CA PHE A 374 -7.19 -10.09 -25.07
C PHE A 374 -7.07 -9.14 -26.29
N ASP A 375 -7.79 -8.02 -26.31
CA ASP A 375 -7.91 -7.09 -27.44
C ASP A 375 -6.97 -5.87 -27.33
N GLY A 376 -6.45 -5.60 -26.13
CA GLY A 376 -5.46 -4.54 -25.91
C GLY A 376 -4.09 -4.91 -26.47
N SER A 377 -3.56 -4.07 -27.38
CA SER A 377 -2.21 -4.17 -27.97
C SER A 377 -1.18 -4.70 -26.97
N ASP A 378 -0.49 -5.79 -27.30
CA ASP A 378 0.56 -6.41 -26.48
C ASP A 378 1.58 -5.36 -26.02
N ARG A 379 1.36 -4.79 -24.84
CA ARG A 379 2.41 -4.09 -24.11
C ARG A 379 3.39 -5.18 -23.75
N ASN A 380 4.58 -5.15 -24.33
CA ASN A 380 5.70 -6.01 -23.99
C ASN A 380 5.82 -6.09 -22.47
N MET A 381 5.28 -7.17 -21.88
CA MET A 381 5.17 -7.32 -20.44
C MET A 381 6.41 -8.12 -20.02
N PRO A 382 7.45 -7.46 -19.48
CA PRO A 382 8.74 -8.11 -19.30
C PRO A 382 8.61 -9.20 -18.23
N LEU A 383 8.75 -10.45 -18.64
CA LEU A 383 8.93 -11.59 -17.75
C LEU A 383 10.39 -11.99 -17.73
N SER A 384 10.91 -12.31 -16.54
CA SER A 384 12.24 -12.90 -16.42
C SER A 384 12.27 -14.24 -17.17
N PRO A 385 13.40 -14.63 -17.80
CA PRO A 385 13.55 -15.90 -18.50
C PRO A 385 13.11 -17.11 -17.68
N ARG A 386 13.25 -17.06 -16.35
CA ARG A 386 12.81 -18.10 -15.42
C ARG A 386 11.30 -18.38 -15.46
N PHE A 387 10.49 -17.35 -15.72
CA PHE A 387 9.02 -17.47 -15.83
C PHE A 387 8.56 -17.63 -17.28
N ALA A 388 9.30 -17.07 -18.23
CA ALA A 388 8.98 -17.17 -19.66
C ALA A 388 9.33 -18.55 -20.25
N SER A 389 10.46 -19.15 -19.84
CA SER A 389 10.96 -20.40 -20.43
C SER A 389 10.02 -21.60 -20.25
N PRO A 390 9.34 -21.81 -19.11
CA PRO A 390 8.41 -22.94 -18.98
C PRO A 390 7.17 -22.82 -19.89
N LEU A 391 6.79 -21.59 -20.24
CA LEU A 391 5.63 -21.31 -21.10
C LEU A 391 6.00 -21.24 -22.59
N SER A 392 7.24 -20.87 -22.93
CA SER A 392 7.70 -20.78 -24.32
C SER A 392 7.77 -22.13 -25.03
N THR A 393 7.80 -23.24 -24.30
CA THR A 393 7.68 -24.60 -24.87
C THR A 393 6.40 -24.77 -25.69
N PHE A 394 5.32 -24.10 -25.28
CA PHE A 394 4.01 -24.19 -25.96
C PHE A 394 3.86 -23.22 -27.14
N ALA A 395 4.79 -22.27 -27.30
CA ALA A 395 4.70 -21.24 -28.34
C ALA A 395 4.90 -21.78 -29.77
N ARG A 396 5.42 -23.00 -29.91
CA ARG A 396 5.58 -23.68 -31.22
C ARG A 396 4.27 -24.28 -31.75
N SER A 397 3.28 -24.48 -30.89
CA SER A 397 2.10 -25.30 -31.14
C SER A 397 0.76 -24.58 -30.97
N SER A 398 0.79 -23.30 -30.58
CA SER A 398 -0.38 -22.46 -30.34
C SER A 398 -0.19 -21.08 -30.97
N ASP A 399 -1.27 -20.40 -31.28
CA ASP A 399 -1.23 -18.97 -31.60
C ASP A 399 -0.51 -18.19 -30.47
N SER A 400 0.23 -17.14 -30.84
CA SER A 400 1.04 -16.32 -29.92
C SER A 400 0.23 -15.80 -28.72
N LEU A 401 -1.08 -15.62 -28.93
CA LEU A 401 -2.06 -15.14 -27.96
C LEU A 401 -2.32 -16.09 -26.78
N LEU A 402 -2.20 -17.41 -26.97
CA LEU A 402 -2.42 -18.40 -25.91
C LEU A 402 -1.30 -18.39 -24.88
N VAL A 403 -0.05 -18.42 -25.36
CA VAL A 403 1.13 -18.31 -24.50
C VAL A 403 1.22 -16.94 -23.86
N SER A 404 0.85 -15.87 -24.58
CA SER A 404 0.83 -14.52 -24.02
C SER A 404 -0.18 -14.40 -22.88
N SER A 405 -1.31 -15.14 -22.91
CA SER A 405 -2.28 -15.17 -21.81
C SER A 405 -1.69 -15.72 -20.50
N GLY A 406 -0.95 -16.82 -20.58
CA GLY A 406 -0.33 -17.44 -19.41
C GLY A 406 0.83 -16.60 -18.86
N MET A 407 1.60 -16.00 -19.77
CA MET A 407 2.65 -15.03 -19.41
C MET A 407 2.04 -13.82 -18.68
N ARG A 408 0.95 -13.26 -19.21
CA ARG A 408 0.25 -12.13 -18.60
C ARG A 408 -0.28 -12.47 -17.21
N PHE A 409 -0.90 -13.63 -17.05
CA PHE A 409 -1.36 -14.12 -15.75
C PHE A 409 -0.23 -14.11 -14.71
N ILE A 410 0.89 -14.75 -15.02
CA ILE A 410 2.02 -14.83 -14.08
C ILE A 410 2.66 -13.47 -13.83
N HIS A 411 2.80 -12.64 -14.86
CA HIS A 411 3.32 -11.28 -14.67
C HIS A 411 2.45 -10.48 -13.70
N THR A 412 1.13 -10.51 -13.88
CA THR A 412 0.19 -9.76 -13.03
C THR A 412 0.19 -10.27 -11.58
N VAL A 413 0.21 -11.59 -11.37
CA VAL A 413 0.31 -12.15 -10.01
C VAL A 413 1.64 -11.81 -9.36
N LYS A 414 2.73 -11.88 -10.13
CA LYS A 414 4.07 -11.51 -9.66
C LYS A 414 4.14 -10.03 -9.24
N ASP A 415 3.62 -9.12 -10.06
CA ASP A 415 3.56 -7.69 -9.76
C ASP A 415 2.83 -7.43 -8.43
N ILE A 416 1.65 -8.04 -8.23
CA ILE A 416 0.92 -7.95 -6.95
C ILE A 416 1.80 -8.40 -5.77
N VAL A 417 2.44 -9.57 -5.87
CA VAL A 417 3.25 -10.14 -4.79
C VAL A 417 4.51 -9.31 -4.53
N GLU A 418 5.09 -8.66 -5.54
CA GLU A 418 6.25 -7.78 -5.41
C GLU A 418 5.93 -6.53 -4.58
N GLN A 419 4.73 -5.95 -4.72
CA GLN A 419 4.33 -4.75 -3.95
C GLN A 419 4.23 -4.98 -2.45
N LEU A 420 4.03 -6.23 -2.02
CA LEU A 420 3.80 -6.57 -0.61
C LEU A 420 5.07 -6.50 0.23
N THR A 421 4.92 -6.01 1.46
CA THR A 421 5.93 -5.94 2.52
C THR A 421 5.78 -7.11 3.49
N HIS A 422 6.81 -7.39 4.28
CA HIS A 422 6.85 -8.52 5.19
C HIS A 422 5.66 -8.57 6.16
N LEU A 423 5.39 -7.49 6.90
CA LEU A 423 4.30 -7.47 7.90
C LEU A 423 2.91 -7.51 7.28
N THR A 424 2.74 -7.03 6.04
CA THR A 424 1.49 -7.24 5.30
C THR A 424 1.29 -8.71 4.97
N ILE A 425 2.35 -9.41 4.56
CA ILE A 425 2.29 -10.85 4.26
C ILE A 425 1.97 -11.65 5.51
N VAL A 426 2.59 -11.33 6.66
CA VAL A 426 2.31 -11.99 7.94
C VAL A 426 0.82 -11.90 8.32
N ASN A 427 0.20 -10.73 8.13
CA ASN A 427 -1.16 -10.49 8.61
C ASN A 427 -2.26 -10.80 7.56
N PHE A 428 -1.95 -10.73 6.26
CA PHE A 428 -2.93 -10.82 5.17
C PHE A 428 -2.57 -11.86 4.09
N GLY A 429 -1.45 -12.57 4.21
CA GLY A 429 -0.95 -13.51 3.20
C GLY A 429 -1.94 -14.63 2.86
N GLY A 430 -2.68 -15.16 3.83
CA GLY A 430 -3.72 -16.18 3.60
C GLY A 430 -4.88 -15.68 2.71
N ASN A 431 -5.33 -14.44 2.93
CA ASN A 431 -6.34 -13.80 2.09
C ASN A 431 -5.81 -13.59 0.66
N ILE A 432 -4.59 -13.06 0.53
CA ILE A 432 -3.95 -12.83 -0.77
C ILE A 432 -3.81 -14.15 -1.56
N LEU A 433 -3.39 -15.24 -0.92
CA LEU A 433 -3.33 -16.56 -1.54
C LEU A 433 -4.71 -17.03 -2.01
N THR A 434 -5.75 -16.84 -1.21
CA THR A 434 -7.14 -17.18 -1.57
C THR A 434 -7.59 -16.41 -2.81
N ARG A 435 -7.30 -15.11 -2.88
CA ARG A 435 -7.61 -14.25 -4.04
C ARG A 435 -6.83 -14.66 -5.28
N ILE A 436 -5.57 -15.10 -5.15
CA ILE A 436 -4.79 -15.67 -6.26
C ILE A 436 -5.44 -16.96 -6.79
N SER A 437 -5.92 -17.86 -5.91
CA SER A 437 -6.66 -19.06 -6.34
C SER A 437 -7.95 -18.70 -7.08
N GLN A 438 -8.71 -17.73 -6.58
CA GLN A 438 -9.93 -17.26 -7.26
C GLN A 438 -9.63 -16.65 -8.63
N LEU A 439 -8.53 -15.91 -8.75
CA LEU A 439 -8.08 -15.36 -10.02
C LEU A 439 -7.69 -16.47 -11.01
N PHE A 440 -7.00 -17.50 -10.53
CA PHE A 440 -6.66 -18.68 -11.33
C PHE A 440 -7.91 -19.44 -11.79
N ASP A 441 -8.89 -19.64 -10.90
CA ASP A 441 -10.17 -20.26 -11.24
C ASP A 441 -10.90 -19.50 -12.35
N LYS A 442 -10.93 -18.16 -12.28
CA LYS A 442 -11.51 -17.31 -13.33
C LYS A 442 -10.73 -17.34 -14.63
N TYR A 443 -9.42 -17.47 -14.58
CA TYR A 443 -8.59 -17.68 -15.76
C TYR A 443 -8.94 -19.03 -16.42
N VAL A 444 -9.06 -20.09 -15.63
CA VAL A 444 -9.47 -21.43 -16.11
C VAL A 444 -10.88 -21.40 -16.72
N ASP A 445 -11.83 -20.68 -16.12
CA ASP A 445 -13.19 -20.51 -16.70
C ASP A 445 -13.13 -19.98 -18.14
N VAL A 446 -12.21 -19.06 -18.43
CA VAL A 446 -12.03 -18.49 -19.78
C VAL A 446 -11.32 -19.49 -20.70
N LEU A 447 -10.35 -20.24 -20.18
CA LEU A 447 -9.72 -21.33 -20.94
C LEU A 447 -10.73 -22.42 -21.35
N ILE A 448 -11.67 -22.78 -20.46
CA ILE A 448 -12.74 -23.73 -20.76
C ILE A 448 -13.63 -23.21 -21.91
N LYS A 449 -14.01 -21.93 -21.88
CA LYS A 449 -14.81 -21.30 -22.94
C LYS A 449 -14.09 -21.23 -24.29
N ALA A 450 -12.75 -21.29 -24.29
CA ALA A 450 -11.96 -21.29 -25.51
C ALA A 450 -11.77 -22.69 -26.12
N LEU A 451 -12.02 -23.75 -25.36
CA LEU A 451 -12.08 -25.10 -25.92
C LEU A 451 -13.34 -25.24 -26.81
N PRO A 452 -13.30 -26.08 -27.87
CA PRO A 452 -14.47 -26.30 -28.71
C PRO A 452 -15.63 -26.86 -27.87
N GLY A 453 -16.87 -26.63 -28.26
CA GLY A 453 -18.04 -27.18 -27.56
C GLY A 453 -19.05 -27.71 -28.56
N PRO A 454 -19.88 -28.71 -28.20
CA PRO A 454 -21.02 -29.09 -29.04
C PRO A 454 -21.90 -27.85 -29.23
N THR A 455 -22.10 -27.47 -30.48
CA THR A 455 -22.96 -26.35 -30.89
C THR A 455 -24.43 -26.74 -30.74
N GLU A 456 -24.86 -26.92 -29.50
CA GLU A 456 -26.27 -27.10 -29.10
C GLU A 456 -26.78 -25.72 -28.62
N ASP A 457 -26.84 -24.74 -29.52
CA ASP A 457 -27.77 -23.59 -29.49
C ASP A 457 -27.31 -22.53 -30.50
N ASP A 458 -27.64 -22.74 -31.78
CA ASP A 458 -27.65 -21.68 -32.78
C ASP A 458 -28.82 -20.69 -32.59
N ASN A 459 -29.65 -20.85 -31.54
CA ASN A 459 -30.83 -20.03 -31.29
C ASN A 459 -30.67 -19.00 -30.14
N LEU A 460 -29.49 -18.89 -29.51
CA LEU A 460 -29.19 -17.89 -28.47
C LEU A 460 -27.91 -17.07 -28.79
N ALA A 461 -27.67 -16.82 -30.07
CA ALA A 461 -26.49 -16.13 -30.58
C ALA A 461 -26.36 -14.65 -30.16
N GLU A 462 -27.37 -14.05 -29.50
CA GLU A 462 -27.36 -12.61 -29.17
C GLU A 462 -26.78 -12.25 -27.79
N LEU A 463 -26.39 -13.22 -26.95
CA LEU A 463 -25.88 -12.93 -25.59
C LEU A 463 -24.62 -13.73 -25.17
N LYS A 464 -24.02 -14.52 -26.06
CA LYS A 464 -22.73 -15.16 -25.78
C LYS A 464 -21.63 -14.15 -26.07
N GLU A 465 -21.02 -13.61 -25.02
CA GLU A 465 -19.69 -13.00 -25.09
C GLU A 465 -18.80 -13.93 -25.93
N SER A 466 -18.41 -13.49 -27.13
CA SER A 466 -17.53 -14.26 -28.01
C SER A 466 -16.24 -14.53 -27.25
N ALA A 467 -15.90 -15.81 -27.09
CA ALA A 467 -14.61 -16.18 -26.50
C ALA A 467 -13.50 -15.45 -27.29
N PRO A 468 -12.57 -14.78 -26.60
CA PRO A 468 -11.57 -13.93 -27.25
C PRO A 468 -10.64 -14.70 -28.21
N PHE A 469 -10.54 -16.02 -28.03
CA PHE A 469 -9.86 -16.94 -28.94
C PHE A 469 -10.53 -18.33 -28.86
N ARG A 470 -10.34 -19.17 -29.88
CA ARG A 470 -10.79 -20.57 -29.92
C ARG A 470 -9.61 -21.49 -30.20
N ALA A 471 -9.45 -22.55 -29.40
CA ALA A 471 -8.45 -23.59 -29.61
C ALA A 471 -9.06 -24.71 -30.45
N GLU A 472 -8.94 -24.64 -31.77
CA GLU A 472 -9.64 -25.57 -32.66
C GLU A 472 -8.87 -26.89 -32.84
N THR A 473 -7.54 -26.83 -32.84
CA THR A 473 -6.68 -27.99 -33.08
C THR A 473 -6.34 -28.74 -31.79
N ASP A 474 -6.08 -30.05 -31.89
CA ASP A 474 -5.60 -30.86 -30.75
C ASP A 474 -4.31 -30.26 -30.14
N SER A 475 -3.43 -29.69 -30.97
CA SER A 475 -2.20 -29.04 -30.50
C SER A 475 -2.46 -27.77 -29.68
N GLU A 476 -3.40 -26.92 -30.10
CA GLU A 476 -3.77 -25.70 -29.36
C GLU A 476 -4.47 -26.04 -28.05
N GLN A 477 -5.38 -27.02 -28.06
CA GLN A 477 -6.06 -27.48 -26.85
C GLN A 477 -5.07 -28.07 -25.84
N LEU A 478 -4.13 -28.91 -26.29
CA LEU A 478 -3.08 -29.47 -25.45
C LEU A 478 -2.10 -28.40 -24.95
N ALA A 479 -1.78 -27.39 -25.76
CA ALA A 479 -0.94 -26.25 -25.35
C ALA A 479 -1.62 -25.40 -24.27
N LEU A 480 -2.94 -25.20 -24.37
CA LEU A 480 -3.75 -24.51 -23.37
C LEU A 480 -3.77 -25.27 -22.04
N LEU A 481 -4.01 -26.59 -22.08
CA LEU A 481 -3.89 -27.45 -20.88
C LEU A 481 -2.47 -27.36 -20.31
N GLY A 482 -1.44 -27.57 -21.13
CA GLY A 482 -0.04 -27.53 -20.72
C GLY A 482 0.34 -26.21 -20.06
N THR A 483 -0.16 -25.08 -20.57
CA THR A 483 0.02 -23.74 -20.00
C THR A 483 -0.64 -23.64 -18.62
N ALA A 484 -1.91 -24.02 -18.48
CA ALA A 484 -2.61 -23.97 -17.19
C ALA A 484 -1.95 -24.87 -16.12
N PHE A 485 -1.57 -26.09 -16.49
CA PHE A 485 -0.85 -27.01 -15.61
C PHE A 485 0.51 -26.45 -15.19
N THR A 486 1.28 -25.87 -16.12
CA THR A 486 2.58 -25.24 -15.82
C THR A 486 2.42 -24.05 -14.88
N ILE A 487 1.37 -23.24 -15.07
CA ILE A 487 1.05 -22.12 -14.17
C ILE A 487 0.80 -22.64 -12.75
N ALA A 488 -0.05 -23.64 -12.57
CA ALA A 488 -0.46 -24.12 -11.26
C ALA A 488 0.59 -24.98 -10.54
N GLU A 489 1.30 -25.87 -11.25
CA GLU A 489 2.25 -26.82 -10.63
C GLU A 489 3.65 -26.21 -10.44
N GLU A 490 4.05 -25.22 -11.25
CA GLU A 490 5.42 -24.68 -11.24
C GLU A 490 5.48 -23.19 -10.95
N LEU A 491 4.77 -22.36 -11.72
CA LEU A 491 4.97 -20.91 -11.72
C LEU A 491 4.32 -20.22 -10.51
N LEU A 492 3.06 -20.55 -10.21
CA LEU A 492 2.36 -20.05 -9.03
C LEU A 492 3.09 -20.46 -7.74
N PRO A 493 3.56 -21.71 -7.58
CA PRO A 493 4.45 -22.08 -6.49
C PRO A 493 5.73 -21.26 -6.40
N MET A 494 6.33 -20.92 -7.53
CA MET A 494 7.53 -20.09 -7.55
C MET A 494 7.26 -18.65 -7.11
N VAL A 495 6.12 -18.06 -7.49
CA VAL A 495 5.76 -16.67 -7.09
C VAL A 495 5.33 -16.63 -5.62
N ALA A 496 4.51 -17.59 -5.20
CA ALA A 496 3.95 -17.63 -3.85
C ALA A 496 4.94 -18.15 -2.80
N SER A 497 6.13 -18.66 -3.18
CA SER A 497 7.18 -19.06 -2.23
C SER A 497 7.59 -17.93 -1.29
N ARG A 498 7.58 -16.69 -1.76
CA ARG A 498 7.84 -15.51 -0.91
C ARG A 498 6.78 -15.39 0.19
N LEU A 499 5.50 -15.58 -0.15
CA LEU A 499 4.41 -15.50 0.82
C LEU A 499 4.53 -16.62 1.85
N TRP A 500 4.86 -17.84 1.42
CA TRP A 500 4.94 -19.00 2.31
C TRP A 500 6.12 -18.97 3.25
N ASN A 501 7.31 -18.58 2.78
CA ASN A 501 8.49 -18.52 3.63
C ASN A 501 8.21 -17.60 4.83
N ILE A 502 7.63 -16.43 4.57
CA ILE A 502 7.28 -15.45 5.61
C ILE A 502 6.15 -15.98 6.55
N LEU A 503 5.13 -16.64 5.99
CA LEU A 503 4.05 -17.24 6.79
C LEU A 503 4.53 -18.43 7.66
N ASN A 504 5.63 -19.10 7.28
CA ASN A 504 6.20 -20.21 8.04
C ASN A 504 7.21 -19.74 9.09
N GLU A 505 8.05 -18.75 8.77
CA GLU A 505 8.98 -18.12 9.73
C GLU A 505 8.24 -17.65 10.99
N THR A 506 7.03 -17.12 10.83
CA THR A 506 6.18 -16.66 11.95
C THR A 506 5.60 -17.80 12.79
N LYS A 507 5.33 -18.97 12.19
CA LYS A 507 4.89 -20.17 12.93
C LYS A 507 6.03 -20.76 13.76
N GLU A 508 7.26 -20.72 13.25
CA GLU A 508 8.44 -21.24 13.94
C GLU A 508 8.96 -20.28 15.03
N ALA A 509 8.91 -18.96 14.79
CA ALA A 509 9.23 -17.95 15.80
C ALA A 509 8.17 -17.82 16.92
N GLY A 510 6.98 -18.40 16.71
CA GLY A 510 5.83 -18.38 17.60
C GLY A 510 6.00 -19.08 18.95
N ASN A 511 7.15 -19.69 19.25
CA ASN A 511 7.44 -20.24 20.57
C ASN A 511 8.06 -19.25 21.56
N SER A 512 8.27 -17.96 21.22
CA SER A 512 8.79 -16.99 22.22
C SER A 512 8.15 -15.61 22.32
N LEU A 513 7.27 -15.14 21.42
CA LEU A 513 6.93 -13.70 21.42
C LEU A 513 5.47 -13.25 21.22
N THR A 514 4.45 -14.11 21.13
CA THR A 514 3.07 -13.60 21.01
C THR A 514 1.98 -14.55 21.51
N GLU A 515 1.54 -14.36 22.76
CA GLU A 515 0.13 -14.59 23.11
C GLU A 515 -0.72 -13.52 22.40
N THR A 516 -0.96 -13.71 21.11
CA THR A 516 -1.88 -12.86 20.35
C THR A 516 -2.91 -13.76 19.69
N ILE A 517 -4.00 -13.96 20.42
CA ILE A 517 -5.27 -14.51 19.94
C ILE A 517 -5.62 -13.82 18.62
N SER A 518 -5.53 -14.57 17.51
CA SER A 518 -6.22 -14.24 16.27
C SER A 518 -7.73 -14.12 16.56
N PRO A 519 -8.45 -13.14 15.99
CA PRO A 519 -9.91 -13.17 16.02
C PRO A 519 -10.41 -14.49 15.38
N PRO A 520 -11.51 -15.08 15.88
CA PRO A 520 -12.07 -16.30 15.31
C PRO A 520 -12.78 -15.93 14.01
N GLY A 521 -12.05 -15.93 12.90
CA GLY A 521 -12.60 -15.60 11.59
C GLY A 521 -11.52 -15.38 10.55
N ASN A 522 -11.28 -16.44 9.78
CA ASN A 522 -10.70 -16.47 8.42
C ASN A 522 -9.20 -16.76 8.27
N THR A 523 -8.98 -18.01 7.84
CA THR A 523 -8.06 -18.42 6.76
C THR A 523 -6.56 -18.33 7.02
N ASN A 524 -6.06 -19.12 7.98
CA ASN A 524 -4.77 -19.77 7.76
C ASN A 524 -4.98 -20.88 6.73
N LEU A 525 -5.08 -20.51 5.45
CA LEU A 525 -5.14 -21.49 4.37
C LEU A 525 -3.83 -22.27 4.37
N GLU A 526 -3.86 -23.56 4.69
CA GLU A 526 -2.67 -24.39 4.62
C GLU A 526 -2.19 -24.47 3.17
N LEU A 527 -0.87 -24.55 2.96
CA LEU A 527 -0.29 -24.69 1.61
C LEU A 527 -0.86 -25.92 0.87
N LYS A 528 -1.24 -26.96 1.62
CA LYS A 528 -1.95 -28.13 1.08
C LYS A 528 -3.35 -27.76 0.58
N ASP A 529 -4.10 -26.95 1.33
CA ASP A 529 -5.43 -26.51 0.94
C ASP A 529 -5.40 -25.56 -0.26
N TRP A 530 -4.44 -24.63 -0.29
CA TRP A 530 -4.25 -23.77 -1.45
C TRP A 530 -3.90 -24.57 -2.72
N ARG A 531 -3.00 -25.56 -2.61
CA ARG A 531 -2.71 -26.47 -3.73
C ARG A 531 -3.92 -27.29 -4.15
N ARG A 532 -4.77 -27.73 -3.21
CA ARG A 532 -6.04 -28.42 -3.53
C ARG A 532 -6.99 -27.50 -4.31
N LEU A 533 -7.08 -26.21 -3.98
CA LEU A 533 -7.89 -25.25 -4.72
C LEU A 533 -7.39 -25.08 -6.16
N LEU A 534 -6.07 -24.94 -6.36
CA LEU A 534 -5.50 -24.87 -7.72
C LEU A 534 -5.74 -26.16 -8.51
N GLN A 535 -5.56 -27.31 -7.85
CA GLN A 535 -5.79 -28.62 -8.46
C GLN A 535 -7.27 -28.79 -8.86
N HIS A 536 -8.21 -28.32 -8.04
CA HIS A 536 -9.63 -28.36 -8.37
C HIS A 536 -9.95 -27.58 -9.65
N SER A 537 -9.40 -26.37 -9.81
CA SER A 537 -9.56 -25.61 -11.05
C SER A 537 -8.92 -26.33 -12.24
N LEU A 538 -7.74 -26.95 -12.08
CA LEU A 538 -7.13 -27.77 -13.15
C LEU A 538 -7.98 -28.99 -13.53
N ASP A 539 -8.53 -29.69 -12.54
CA ASP A 539 -9.37 -30.87 -12.76
C ASP A 539 -10.63 -30.49 -13.55
N LYS A 540 -11.22 -29.32 -13.26
CA LYS A 540 -12.35 -28.77 -14.04
C LYS A 540 -12.01 -28.60 -15.52
N LEU A 541 -10.84 -28.03 -15.84
CA LEU A 541 -10.39 -27.87 -17.22
C LEU A 541 -10.14 -29.20 -17.91
N ARG A 542 -9.43 -30.11 -17.24
CA ARG A 542 -9.12 -31.45 -17.75
C ARG A 542 -10.40 -32.23 -18.02
N ASP A 543 -11.33 -32.23 -17.08
CA ASP A 543 -12.57 -32.97 -17.20
C ASP A 543 -13.44 -32.43 -18.34
N HIS A 544 -13.47 -31.10 -18.53
CA HIS A 544 -14.14 -30.49 -19.69
C HIS A 544 -13.51 -30.96 -21.01
N PHE A 545 -12.18 -30.89 -21.13
CA PHE A 545 -11.46 -31.37 -22.31
C PHE A 545 -11.76 -32.86 -22.58
N CYS A 546 -11.66 -33.72 -21.57
CA CYS A 546 -11.90 -35.15 -21.73
C CYS A 546 -13.34 -35.43 -22.18
N ARG A 547 -14.34 -34.82 -21.55
CA ARG A 547 -15.75 -34.97 -21.93
C ARG A 547 -15.99 -34.55 -23.37
N GLN A 548 -15.46 -33.40 -23.76
CA GLN A 548 -15.61 -32.88 -25.11
C GLN A 548 -14.93 -33.77 -26.16
N TYR A 549 -13.73 -34.28 -25.85
CA TYR A 549 -13.02 -35.21 -26.72
C TYR A 549 -13.80 -36.51 -26.92
N VAL A 550 -14.39 -37.03 -25.83
CA VAL A 550 -15.24 -38.22 -25.83
C VAL A 550 -16.52 -37.99 -26.62
N VAL A 551 -17.24 -36.88 -26.41
CA VAL A 551 -18.44 -36.51 -27.19
C VAL A 551 -18.14 -36.42 -28.69
N THR A 552 -17.04 -35.79 -29.08
CA THR A 552 -16.62 -35.66 -30.49
C THR A 552 -16.26 -37.01 -31.11
N PHE A 553 -15.81 -37.95 -30.28
CA PHE A 553 -15.53 -39.32 -30.68
C PHE A 553 -16.81 -40.13 -30.88
N ILE A 554 -17.72 -40.09 -29.91
CA ILE A 554 -18.96 -40.89 -29.88
C ILE A 554 -19.96 -40.44 -30.93
N TYR A 555 -20.21 -39.14 -31.05
CA TYR A 555 -21.22 -38.62 -31.94
C TYR A 555 -20.61 -38.20 -33.28
N SER A 556 -21.32 -38.48 -34.37
CA SER A 556 -21.01 -37.88 -35.67
C SER A 556 -21.39 -36.40 -35.68
N ARG A 557 -20.94 -35.66 -36.70
CA ARG A 557 -21.36 -34.26 -36.90
C ARG A 557 -22.87 -34.13 -37.13
N ASP A 558 -23.53 -35.23 -37.51
CA ASP A 558 -24.97 -35.28 -37.80
C ASP A 558 -25.78 -35.76 -36.58
N GLY A 559 -25.15 -35.93 -35.42
CA GLY A 559 -25.81 -36.33 -34.16
C GLY A 559 -25.99 -37.84 -33.98
N ASN A 560 -25.62 -38.66 -34.98
CA ASN A 560 -25.73 -40.12 -34.88
C ASN A 560 -24.61 -40.71 -34.00
N THR A 561 -24.95 -41.71 -33.19
CA THR A 561 -23.97 -42.46 -32.37
C THR A 561 -23.11 -43.35 -33.26
N ARG A 562 -21.78 -43.16 -33.23
CA ARG A 562 -20.82 -44.06 -33.89
C ARG A 562 -20.63 -45.38 -33.14
N LEU A 563 -21.09 -45.45 -31.89
CA LEU A 563 -20.95 -46.59 -30.99
C LEU A 563 -22.33 -47.15 -30.69
N GLU A 564 -22.84 -47.98 -31.60
CA GLU A 564 -24.18 -48.57 -31.53
C GLU A 564 -24.10 -50.06 -31.18
N ALA A 565 -25.01 -50.54 -30.34
CA ALA A 565 -25.06 -51.93 -29.88
C ALA A 565 -25.38 -52.92 -31.01
N GLN A 566 -26.10 -52.48 -32.05
CA GLN A 566 -26.47 -53.31 -33.21
C GLN A 566 -25.25 -53.89 -33.94
N ILE A 567 -24.10 -53.20 -33.89
CA ILE A 567 -22.82 -53.67 -34.47
C ILE A 567 -22.40 -55.04 -33.89
N TYR A 568 -22.83 -55.34 -32.66
CA TYR A 568 -22.52 -56.58 -31.95
C TYR A 568 -23.59 -57.67 -32.11
N LEU A 569 -24.72 -57.34 -32.77
CA LEU A 569 -25.89 -58.19 -32.91
C LEU A 569 -26.17 -58.62 -34.38
N ASP A 570 -25.68 -57.86 -35.37
CA ASP A 570 -25.98 -58.08 -36.80
C ASP A 570 -25.06 -59.15 -37.46
N ASP A 571 -25.66 -60.09 -38.24
CA ASP A 571 -25.00 -61.27 -38.85
C ASP A 571 -24.74 -61.10 -40.36
N LYS A 572 -24.78 -59.87 -40.89
CA LYS A 572 -24.73 -59.62 -42.35
C LYS A 572 -23.30 -59.54 -42.90
N GLY A 573 -22.52 -60.61 -42.70
CA GLY A 573 -21.21 -60.78 -43.32
C GLY A 573 -21.08 -62.15 -43.98
N GLU A 574 -21.21 -62.20 -45.31
CA GLU A 574 -20.99 -63.41 -46.10
C GLU A 574 -19.58 -64.00 -45.88
N ASP A 575 -19.55 -65.32 -45.88
CA ASP A 575 -18.44 -66.23 -45.61
C ASP A 575 -17.08 -65.87 -46.24
N LEU A 576 -16.13 -65.29 -45.49
CA LEU A 576 -14.70 -65.43 -45.79
C LEU A 576 -13.81 -65.49 -44.51
N ILE A 577 -13.35 -66.73 -44.25
CA ILE A 577 -12.05 -67.13 -43.66
C ILE A 577 -11.77 -66.81 -42.16
N SER A 578 -11.91 -67.85 -41.36
CA SER A 578 -11.50 -67.98 -39.95
C SER A 578 -9.98 -68.21 -39.80
N SER A 579 -9.15 -67.21 -40.11
CA SER A 579 -7.69 -67.34 -39.95
C SER A 579 -6.96 -66.11 -39.37
N SER A 580 -7.68 -65.16 -38.78
CA SER A 580 -7.08 -63.97 -38.16
C SER A 580 -7.30 -63.94 -36.65
N ASP A 581 -6.28 -63.46 -35.92
CA ASP A 581 -6.35 -63.22 -34.49
C ASP A 581 -7.51 -62.28 -34.15
N PRO A 582 -8.20 -62.48 -33.00
CA PRO A 582 -9.32 -61.64 -32.61
C PRO A 582 -8.87 -60.19 -32.37
N LEU A 583 -9.48 -59.24 -33.10
CA LEU A 583 -9.26 -57.80 -32.98
C LEU A 583 -10.45 -57.13 -32.24
N PRO A 584 -10.23 -55.99 -31.55
CA PRO A 584 -11.31 -55.17 -30.98
C PRO A 584 -12.32 -54.72 -32.06
N SER A 585 -13.55 -54.35 -31.69
CA SER A 585 -14.55 -53.87 -32.65
C SER A 585 -14.12 -52.55 -33.32
N LEU A 586 -14.70 -52.24 -34.50
CA LEU A 586 -14.36 -51.04 -35.27
C LEU A 586 -14.44 -49.72 -34.46
N PRO A 587 -15.45 -49.48 -33.61
CA PRO A 587 -15.45 -48.32 -32.72
C PRO A 587 -14.24 -48.29 -31.77
N PHE A 588 -13.87 -49.42 -31.15
CA PHE A 588 -12.70 -49.46 -30.27
C PHE A 588 -11.36 -49.33 -31.02
N GLN A 589 -11.27 -49.84 -32.25
CA GLN A 589 -10.11 -49.60 -33.11
C GLN A 589 -9.99 -48.11 -33.50
N ALA A 590 -11.11 -47.46 -33.85
CA ALA A 590 -11.16 -46.03 -34.15
C ALA A 590 -10.82 -45.17 -32.93
N LEU A 591 -11.32 -45.55 -31.74
CA LEU A 591 -10.95 -44.92 -30.48
C LEU A 591 -9.45 -45.03 -30.23
N PHE A 592 -8.89 -46.24 -30.37
CA PHE A 592 -7.46 -46.48 -30.19
C PHE A 592 -6.62 -45.65 -31.16
N GLY A 593 -7.00 -45.61 -32.45
CA GLY A 593 -6.34 -44.76 -33.45
C GLY A 593 -6.41 -43.27 -33.10
N LYS A 594 -7.55 -42.78 -32.60
CA LYS A 594 -7.71 -41.40 -32.13
C LYS A 594 -6.84 -41.10 -30.91
N LEU A 595 -6.80 -42.00 -29.93
CA LEU A 595 -5.93 -41.88 -28.76
C LEU A 595 -4.45 -41.88 -29.17
N GLN A 596 -4.04 -42.72 -30.12
CA GLN A 596 -2.67 -42.70 -30.65
C GLN A 596 -2.32 -41.39 -31.38
N GLN A 597 -3.27 -40.84 -32.13
CA GLN A 597 -3.13 -39.51 -32.73
C GLN A 597 -2.91 -38.45 -31.64
N LEU A 598 -3.74 -38.44 -30.60
CA LEU A 598 -3.63 -37.52 -29.49
C LEU A 598 -2.31 -37.69 -28.72
N VAL A 599 -1.87 -38.92 -28.48
CA VAL A 599 -0.59 -39.23 -27.82
C VAL A 599 0.59 -38.72 -28.64
N THR A 600 0.55 -38.85 -29.96
CA THR A 600 1.59 -38.29 -30.84
C THR A 600 1.65 -36.77 -30.71
N VAL A 601 0.51 -36.08 -30.83
CA VAL A 601 0.45 -34.61 -30.69
C VAL A 601 0.86 -34.17 -29.28
N ALA A 602 0.43 -34.89 -28.25
CA ALA A 602 0.83 -34.62 -26.86
C ALA A 602 2.33 -34.83 -26.66
N GLY A 603 2.93 -35.84 -27.31
CA GLY A 603 4.37 -36.06 -27.32
C GLY A 603 5.14 -34.83 -27.80
N ASP A 604 4.65 -34.17 -28.85
CA ASP A 604 5.28 -32.99 -29.47
C ASP A 604 4.99 -31.68 -28.71
N VAL A 605 3.77 -31.48 -28.22
CA VAL A 605 3.34 -30.23 -27.56
C VAL A 605 3.73 -30.20 -26.09
N LEU A 606 3.61 -31.33 -25.40
CA LEU A 606 3.87 -31.48 -23.97
C LEU A 606 5.26 -32.11 -23.73
N LEU A 607 6.26 -31.72 -24.51
CA LEU A 607 7.64 -32.22 -24.40
C LEU A 607 8.20 -32.01 -22.97
N GLY A 608 8.72 -33.07 -22.36
CA GLY A 608 9.22 -33.05 -20.97
C GLY A 608 8.13 -32.93 -19.90
N ARG A 609 6.86 -33.15 -20.26
CA ARG A 609 5.70 -33.10 -19.37
C ARG A 609 4.96 -34.45 -19.32
N GLU A 610 5.68 -35.55 -19.17
CA GLU A 610 5.13 -36.91 -19.24
C GLU A 610 4.07 -37.16 -18.15
N LYS A 611 4.19 -36.49 -16.99
CA LYS A 611 3.18 -36.54 -15.92
C LYS A 611 1.82 -36.04 -16.42
N ILE A 612 1.80 -34.91 -17.15
CA ILE A 612 0.56 -34.32 -17.68
C ILE A 612 -0.06 -35.26 -18.70
N GLN A 613 0.75 -35.77 -19.64
CA GLN A 613 0.30 -36.70 -20.66
C GLN A 613 -0.34 -37.97 -20.08
N LYS A 614 0.33 -38.60 -19.10
CA LYS A 614 -0.17 -39.81 -18.43
C LYS A 614 -1.48 -39.57 -17.68
N VAL A 615 -1.57 -38.48 -16.92
CA VAL A 615 -2.79 -38.13 -16.17
C VAL A 615 -3.94 -37.81 -17.12
N LEU A 616 -3.67 -37.11 -18.22
CA LEU A 616 -4.67 -36.78 -19.23
C LEU A 616 -5.21 -38.04 -19.92
N LEU A 617 -4.33 -38.95 -20.37
CA LEU A 617 -4.72 -40.18 -21.04
C LEU A 617 -5.49 -41.13 -20.11
N ALA A 618 -5.07 -41.23 -18.85
CA ALA A 618 -5.79 -42.00 -17.83
C ALA A 618 -7.21 -41.45 -17.61
N ARG A 619 -7.35 -40.12 -17.44
CA ARG A 619 -8.66 -39.48 -17.26
C ARG A 619 -9.54 -39.60 -18.50
N LEU A 620 -8.96 -39.50 -19.70
CA LEU A 620 -9.69 -39.66 -20.95
C LEU A 620 -10.25 -41.08 -21.07
N THR A 621 -9.44 -42.10 -20.75
CA THR A 621 -9.86 -43.50 -20.74
C THR A 621 -10.98 -43.74 -19.71
N GLU A 622 -10.83 -43.19 -18.50
CA GLU A 622 -11.87 -43.24 -17.47
C GLU A 622 -13.17 -42.58 -17.95
N THR A 623 -13.08 -41.44 -18.63
CA THR A 623 -14.25 -40.72 -19.16
C THR A 623 -14.99 -41.53 -20.22
N VAL A 624 -14.27 -42.26 -21.09
CA VAL A 624 -14.88 -43.19 -22.05
C VAL A 624 -15.61 -44.33 -21.33
N VAL A 625 -15.00 -44.91 -20.31
CA VAL A 625 -15.61 -46.02 -19.54
C VAL A 625 -16.84 -45.54 -18.78
N MET A 626 -16.77 -44.37 -18.14
CA MET A 626 -17.90 -43.75 -17.45
C MET A 626 -19.06 -43.51 -18.41
N TRP A 627 -18.79 -42.91 -19.58
CA TRP A 627 -19.81 -42.72 -20.61
C TRP A 627 -20.44 -44.05 -21.02
N LEU A 628 -19.62 -45.03 -21.42
CA LEU A 628 -20.12 -46.36 -21.81
C LEU A 628 -20.99 -46.98 -20.71
N SER A 629 -20.62 -46.84 -19.44
CA SER A 629 -21.38 -47.42 -18.32
C SER A 629 -22.73 -46.75 -18.07
N GLU A 630 -22.88 -45.49 -18.46
CA GLU A 630 -24.10 -44.69 -18.26
C GLU A 630 -25.07 -44.76 -19.47
N GLU A 631 -24.66 -45.37 -20.59
CA GLU A 631 -25.47 -45.47 -21.82
C GLU A 631 -26.51 -46.60 -21.76
N GLU A 632 -27.68 -46.30 -21.20
CA GLU A 632 -28.80 -47.24 -21.11
C GLU A 632 -29.26 -47.77 -22.47
N GLU A 633 -29.28 -46.91 -23.51
CA GLU A 633 -29.68 -47.34 -24.86
C GLU A 633 -28.73 -48.43 -25.37
N PHE A 634 -27.42 -48.24 -25.23
CA PHE A 634 -26.42 -49.22 -25.64
C PHE A 634 -26.57 -50.57 -24.92
N TRP A 635 -26.72 -50.55 -23.59
CA TRP A 635 -26.83 -51.80 -22.81
C TRP A 635 -28.18 -52.49 -22.98
N SER A 636 -29.26 -51.74 -23.17
CA SER A 636 -30.61 -52.32 -23.33
C SER A 636 -30.71 -53.26 -24.53
N PHE A 637 -30.01 -52.97 -25.63
CA PHE A 637 -29.94 -53.83 -26.81
C PHE A 637 -29.13 -55.11 -26.56
N LEU A 638 -28.08 -55.05 -25.74
CA LEU A 638 -27.24 -56.22 -25.44
C LEU A 638 -27.86 -57.14 -24.37
N GLU A 639 -28.67 -56.58 -23.47
CA GLU A 639 -29.39 -57.32 -22.42
C GLU A 639 -30.71 -57.94 -22.92
N ASP A 640 -31.18 -57.55 -24.12
CA ASP A 640 -32.37 -58.13 -24.73
C ASP A 640 -32.15 -59.60 -25.12
N LYS A 641 -32.87 -60.49 -24.43
CA LYS A 641 -32.82 -61.95 -24.66
C LYS A 641 -33.35 -62.36 -26.03
N ALA A 642 -34.04 -61.48 -26.74
CA ALA A 642 -34.53 -61.74 -28.10
C ALA A 642 -33.41 -61.68 -29.16
N ALA A 643 -32.28 -61.02 -28.88
CA ALA A 643 -31.14 -60.89 -29.78
C ALA A 643 -29.84 -61.38 -29.07
N PRO A 644 -29.54 -62.69 -29.09
CA PRO A 644 -28.36 -63.20 -28.40
C PRO A 644 -27.08 -62.64 -29.02
N LEU A 645 -26.15 -62.20 -28.15
CA LEU A 645 -24.77 -61.87 -28.53
C LEU A 645 -24.16 -62.98 -29.39
N GLN A 646 -23.83 -62.65 -30.63
CA GLN A 646 -23.28 -63.63 -31.56
C GLN A 646 -21.77 -63.78 -31.38
N ALA A 647 -21.22 -64.96 -31.68
CA ALA A 647 -19.78 -65.26 -31.54
C ALA A 647 -18.87 -64.27 -32.31
N ARG A 648 -19.40 -63.63 -33.36
CA ARG A 648 -18.73 -62.59 -34.16
C ARG A 648 -18.88 -61.17 -33.60
N GLY A 649 -19.83 -60.89 -32.69
CA GLY A 649 -19.94 -59.59 -32.04
C GLY A 649 -18.65 -59.23 -31.28
N LEU A 650 -17.97 -60.23 -30.71
CA LEU A 650 -16.65 -60.08 -30.09
C LEU A 650 -15.47 -60.38 -31.03
N GLN A 651 -15.73 -60.82 -32.27
CA GLN A 651 -14.73 -61.16 -33.29
C GLN A 651 -15.20 -60.67 -34.67
N GLN A 652 -14.86 -59.45 -35.05
CA GLN A 652 -15.13 -58.95 -36.40
C GLN A 652 -13.91 -59.15 -37.30
N VAL A 653 -14.13 -59.88 -38.40
CA VAL A 653 -13.17 -60.09 -39.50
C VAL A 653 -13.34 -58.94 -40.50
N ASN A 654 -12.21 -58.40 -40.99
CA ASN A 654 -12.16 -57.25 -41.89
C ASN A 654 -12.96 -57.44 -43.19
N ASN A 655 -13.64 -56.38 -43.62
CA ASN A 655 -13.78 -56.03 -45.04
C ASN A 655 -12.82 -54.85 -45.33
N VAL A 656 -12.02 -55.00 -46.39
CA VAL A 656 -11.12 -53.96 -46.94
C VAL A 656 -11.91 -52.82 -47.55
#